data_AF-K5Y4B5-F1
#
_entry.id   AF-K5Y4B5-F1
#
_cell.length_a   1.000
_cell.length_b   1.000
_cell.length_c   1.000
_cell.angle_alpha   90.00
_cell.angle_beta   90.00
_cell.angle_gamma   90.00
#
_symmetry.space_group_name_H-M   'P 1'
#
loop_
_entity.id
_entity.type
_entity.pdbx_description
1 polymer ?
#
loop_
_entity_poly.entity_id
_entity_poly.type
_entity_poly.pdbx_seq_one_letter_code
_entity_poly.pdbx_strand_id
1 'polypeptide(L)'
;MSLALSRRIQAWLFVDSVYPVQLGRWDFRHYFGRLRSPSLLSDLQDRLNRLSTHNFRLLAVEPQPKDGGVFVKFSYTPSNEPVEQAIRDQLRKHGSLPSWTGLGEGNVWLVKGTPWKEDLSRFASPILKVTFEGPDVHEQKLYQLFRPYGRIYDLSAPGPVPSGSLRSATLRFSRPLSSAIARNVLHSFNVDGTVIRLSYLKPIQAHAVRDWFGSHPRFTIPLIIFLLGSLTYTIFDPIRSLMVQGKLENWFDYQEYKLYQWLRRNALDYFHDTAPVSEVATAEEGWKERLEAKKAIKAYLTDTPSTIAFVHGPQGSGKYALIEPLVSKLDRTVLVIDCNVLLKASSDSQIVGALARQTGYWPMFTFLNSMSSLIDLASVGLIGQKTGIVSSLTDEMQQVLTVVGTALQRVYASRRRDAQKNALEELRVSEAEDEMRLRQRKIMNGTWHDGRLDCVAGNGVMSELGMGDEPWDANDIGIDEEKDIQSEKQQSASQQGDQDARKRKAEFDTEAISALPIVIIRNFDSRAISGIGLTATPNSREKILNTLAQWAGTLAENQVAHVIVISDNRENSRRLAKAIVSKPLNSIALYDADPASSLAFVKQKLGDNANVAFTEDEVQCLQRLGGRASDLESVIHKVRNGQSVQVAVEEIISRAVSELRNSAFGDDVDDGQGKPWTRDQAWTVVKALSTKSEVSYYDILINFPFKGNEDALRGMENAELITIGTFEGRPSVIRPGKPVFRWAFEHLAKDDIFRVTQEIGIHEKQLSALDTTIHKYEDELVQLKNVEDLDGGWLDWLTGRRRSIRERERFLLRKLGEASRRVDELERKNRELKGVLKRVL
;
A
#
# COMPACT_ATOMS: atom_id res chain seq x y z
N MET A 1 8.11 -58.74 84.40
CA MET A 1 7.17 -57.81 85.06
C MET A 1 7.95 -56.52 85.31
N SER A 2 7.72 -55.35 84.72
CA SER A 2 6.68 -54.81 83.84
C SER A 2 7.35 -53.98 82.71
N LEU A 3 6.90 -54.14 81.47
CA LEU A 3 7.26 -53.28 80.34
C LEU A 3 6.45 -51.99 80.46
N ALA A 4 7.06 -50.90 80.93
CA ALA A 4 6.48 -49.57 80.83
C ALA A 4 6.46 -49.16 79.34
N LEU A 5 5.31 -49.33 78.67
CA LEU A 5 5.06 -48.83 77.32
C LEU A 5 5.16 -47.31 77.32
N SER A 6 6.30 -46.77 76.87
CA SER A 6 6.46 -45.32 76.63
C SER A 6 5.42 -44.88 75.60
N ARG A 7 4.47 -44.02 75.98
CA ARG A 7 3.38 -43.53 75.12
C ARG A 7 3.97 -42.72 73.95
N ARG A 8 3.89 -43.25 72.73
CA ARG A 8 4.30 -42.54 71.50
C ARG A 8 3.20 -41.58 71.06
N ILE A 9 3.58 -40.34 70.75
CA ILE A 9 2.67 -39.30 70.24
C ILE A 9 2.97 -39.09 68.76
N GLN A 10 1.92 -38.89 67.96
CA GLN A 10 2.06 -38.51 66.54
C GLN A 10 1.95 -37.00 66.39
N ALA A 11 2.85 -36.39 65.62
CA ALA A 11 2.83 -34.98 65.31
C ALA A 11 3.18 -34.72 63.84
N TRP A 12 2.92 -33.50 63.41
CA TRP A 12 3.22 -33.01 62.08
C TRP A 12 4.33 -31.96 62.14
N LEU A 13 5.22 -32.02 61.16
CA LEU A 13 6.35 -31.14 60.98
C LEU A 13 6.22 -30.51 59.60
N PHE A 14 6.39 -29.20 59.49
CA PHE A 14 6.41 -28.49 58.21
C PHE A 14 7.86 -28.09 57.89
N VAL A 15 8.39 -28.60 56.79
CA VAL A 15 9.71 -28.22 56.28
C VAL A 15 9.51 -27.16 55.20
N ASP A 16 10.06 -25.97 55.42
CA ASP A 16 9.94 -24.86 54.49
C ASP A 16 11.02 -24.88 53.40
N SER A 17 10.83 -24.07 52.36
CA SER A 17 11.81 -23.76 51.31
C SER A 17 12.32 -24.94 50.46
N VAL A 18 11.65 -26.10 50.52
CA VAL A 18 11.94 -27.27 49.67
C VAL A 18 11.56 -26.96 48.22
N TYR A 19 10.39 -26.34 48.01
CA TYR A 19 9.88 -25.92 46.70
C TYR A 19 9.81 -24.39 46.60
N PRO A 20 9.79 -23.81 45.39
CA PRO A 20 9.51 -22.39 45.25
C PRO A 20 8.05 -22.10 45.63
N VAL A 21 7.85 -21.12 46.50
CA VAL A 21 6.51 -20.63 46.87
C VAL A 21 5.81 -20.08 45.63
N GLN A 22 4.62 -20.61 45.31
CA GLN A 22 3.89 -20.25 44.11
C GLN A 22 3.15 -18.92 44.29
N LEU A 23 3.53 -17.91 43.51
CA LEU A 23 2.92 -16.58 43.59
C LEU A 23 1.74 -16.39 42.63
N GLY A 24 1.63 -17.21 41.59
CA GLY A 24 0.60 -17.11 40.57
C GLY A 24 0.49 -18.34 39.67
N ARG A 25 -0.48 -18.31 38.75
CA ARG A 25 -0.76 -19.42 37.83
C ARG A 25 0.39 -19.68 36.84
N TRP A 26 1.07 -18.61 36.41
CA TRP A 26 2.17 -18.67 35.43
C TRP A 26 3.56 -18.55 36.09
N ASP A 27 3.71 -18.97 37.35
CA ASP A 27 5.00 -18.95 38.02
C ASP A 27 5.90 -20.09 37.51
N PHE A 28 6.80 -19.76 36.58
CA PHE A 28 7.69 -20.74 35.94
C PHE A 28 8.57 -21.53 36.93
N ARG A 29 8.89 -20.94 38.10
CA ARG A 29 9.69 -21.60 39.14
C ARG A 29 8.99 -22.84 39.69
N HIS A 30 7.66 -22.80 39.79
CA HIS A 30 6.86 -23.93 40.26
C HIS A 30 7.03 -25.16 39.37
N TYR A 31 7.09 -24.98 38.04
CA TYR A 31 7.31 -26.08 37.11
C TYR A 31 8.72 -26.69 37.26
N PHE A 32 9.73 -25.85 37.46
CA PHE A 32 11.10 -26.32 37.72
C PHE A 32 11.22 -27.10 39.04
N GLY A 33 10.59 -26.61 40.11
CA GLY A 33 10.54 -27.32 41.40
C GLY A 33 9.79 -28.66 41.32
N ARG A 34 8.74 -28.76 40.50
CA ARG A 34 7.98 -30.00 40.29
C ARG A 34 8.81 -31.08 39.58
N LEU A 35 9.63 -30.69 38.60
CA LEU A 35 10.54 -31.62 37.90
C LEU A 35 11.58 -32.23 38.85
N ARG A 36 12.08 -31.46 39.82
CA ARG A 36 13.05 -31.91 40.85
C ARG A 36 12.39 -32.51 42.10
N SER A 37 11.07 -32.65 42.13
CA SER A 37 10.34 -33.17 43.29
C SER A 37 10.79 -34.56 43.78
N PRO A 38 11.03 -35.58 42.92
CA PRO A 38 11.37 -36.90 43.43
C PRO A 38 12.73 -36.93 44.15
N SER A 39 13.74 -36.23 43.63
CA SER A 39 15.06 -36.16 44.26
C SER A 39 15.06 -35.34 45.55
N LEU A 40 14.34 -34.22 45.59
CA LEU A 40 14.23 -33.40 46.80
C LEU A 40 13.52 -34.15 47.93
N LEU A 41 12.51 -34.97 47.62
CA LEU A 41 11.80 -35.77 48.61
C LEU A 41 12.62 -36.95 49.11
N SER A 42 13.36 -37.65 48.24
CA SER A 42 14.24 -38.73 48.65
C SER A 42 15.36 -38.22 49.57
N ASP A 43 16.00 -37.11 49.20
CA ASP A 43 17.06 -36.49 49.99
C ASP A 43 16.56 -36.04 51.39
N LEU A 44 15.32 -35.53 51.43
CA LEU A 44 14.66 -35.12 52.66
C LEU A 44 14.30 -36.34 53.53
N GLN A 45 13.76 -37.41 52.95
CA GLN A 45 13.46 -38.66 53.65
C GLN A 45 14.71 -39.30 54.25
N ASP A 46 15.80 -39.36 53.50
CA ASP A 46 17.07 -39.93 53.97
C ASP A 46 17.65 -39.16 55.15
N ARG A 47 17.56 -37.82 55.12
CA ARG A 47 18.00 -36.96 56.24
C ARG A 47 17.14 -37.13 57.49
N LEU A 48 15.82 -37.26 57.32
CA LEU A 48 14.89 -37.46 58.44
C LEU A 48 15.00 -38.86 59.05
N ASN A 49 15.27 -39.90 58.25
CA ASN A 49 15.46 -41.27 58.75
C ASN A 49 16.74 -41.43 59.58
N ARG A 50 17.71 -40.53 59.44
CA ARG A 50 18.95 -40.51 60.23
C ARG A 50 18.77 -39.86 61.61
N LEU A 51 17.61 -39.27 61.90
CA LEU A 51 17.33 -38.66 63.20
C LEU A 51 17.06 -39.74 64.25
N SER A 52 17.89 -39.79 65.29
CA SER A 52 17.76 -40.72 66.42
C SER A 52 17.25 -40.05 67.71
N THR A 53 17.01 -38.73 67.70
CA THR A 53 16.43 -38.03 68.86
C THR A 53 15.03 -38.55 69.20
N HIS A 54 14.76 -38.76 70.49
CA HIS A 54 13.41 -39.02 71.01
C HIS A 54 12.68 -40.21 70.37
N ASN A 55 13.40 -41.24 69.89
CA ASN A 55 12.84 -42.35 69.12
C ASN A 55 12.01 -41.86 67.90
N PHE A 56 12.52 -40.85 67.19
CA PHE A 56 11.89 -40.31 65.98
C PHE A 56 11.68 -41.43 64.96
N ARG A 57 10.42 -41.64 64.58
CA ARG A 57 10.05 -42.55 63.49
C ARG A 57 9.22 -41.78 62.47
N LEU A 58 9.76 -41.68 61.26
CA LEU A 58 9.07 -41.13 60.11
C LEU A 58 7.89 -42.03 59.71
N LEU A 59 6.70 -41.45 59.55
CA LEU A 59 5.48 -42.16 59.16
C LEU A 59 5.08 -41.84 57.72
N ALA A 60 5.08 -40.55 57.35
CA ALA A 60 4.70 -40.10 56.02
C ALA A 60 5.39 -38.78 55.67
N VAL A 61 5.64 -38.57 54.37
CA VAL A 61 6.14 -37.31 53.81
C VAL A 61 5.22 -36.91 52.67
N GLU A 62 4.66 -35.70 52.76
CA GLU A 62 3.61 -35.23 51.87
C GLU A 62 3.96 -33.84 51.32
N PRO A 63 4.16 -33.68 50.01
CA PRO A 63 4.58 -32.41 49.42
C PRO A 63 3.44 -31.38 49.40
N GLN A 64 3.77 -30.12 49.69
CA GLN A 64 2.87 -28.96 49.60
C GLN A 64 3.52 -27.89 48.69
N PRO A 65 3.61 -28.14 47.37
CA PRO A 65 4.42 -27.32 46.45
C PRO A 65 3.89 -25.89 46.30
N LYS A 66 2.57 -25.68 46.47
CA LYS A 66 1.93 -24.36 46.46
C LYS A 66 2.52 -23.40 47.50
N ASP A 67 2.77 -23.90 48.70
CA ASP A 67 3.29 -23.13 49.83
C ASP A 67 4.82 -23.30 50.00
N GLY A 68 5.48 -23.95 49.04
CA GLY A 68 6.93 -24.06 48.98
C GLY A 68 7.55 -25.08 49.95
N GLY A 69 6.78 -26.00 50.53
CA GLY A 69 7.26 -26.88 51.61
C GLY A 69 6.72 -28.30 51.57
N VAL A 70 7.02 -29.07 52.63
CA VAL A 70 6.68 -30.49 52.78
C VAL A 70 6.17 -30.76 54.20
N PHE A 71 5.05 -31.46 54.32
CA PHE A 71 4.55 -31.97 55.59
C PHE A 71 5.16 -33.34 55.90
N VAL A 72 5.62 -33.52 57.12
CA VAL A 72 6.29 -34.71 57.61
C VAL A 72 5.53 -35.20 58.83
N LYS A 73 4.90 -36.37 58.73
CA LYS A 73 4.24 -37.04 59.85
C LYS A 73 5.25 -37.92 60.56
N PHE A 74 5.39 -37.75 61.87
CA PHE A 74 6.33 -38.53 62.66
C PHE A 74 5.73 -38.94 64.00
N SER A 75 6.29 -40.00 64.60
CA SER A 75 6.02 -40.39 65.97
C SER A 75 7.27 -40.23 66.83
N TYR A 76 7.10 -39.76 68.06
CA TYR A 76 8.20 -39.54 69.00
C TYR A 76 7.76 -39.83 70.44
N THR A 77 8.75 -40.01 71.34
CA THR A 77 8.53 -40.13 72.78
C THR A 77 8.68 -38.75 73.43
N PRO A 78 7.68 -38.23 74.16
CA PRO A 78 7.74 -36.92 74.78
C PRO A 78 8.83 -36.86 75.86
N SER A 79 9.59 -35.76 75.88
CA SER A 79 10.60 -35.41 76.89
C SER A 79 10.34 -33.98 77.39
N ASN A 80 11.05 -33.56 78.43
CA ASN A 80 10.91 -32.23 79.03
C ASN A 80 11.46 -31.10 78.14
N GLU A 81 12.25 -31.41 77.11
CA GLU A 81 12.78 -30.45 76.14
C GLU A 81 11.83 -30.18 74.96
N PRO A 82 11.79 -28.95 74.41
CA PRO A 82 11.00 -28.62 73.24
C PRO A 82 11.49 -29.40 72.00
N VAL A 83 10.68 -30.36 71.57
CA VAL A 83 10.94 -31.30 70.45
C VAL A 83 11.35 -30.59 69.16
N GLU A 84 10.77 -29.42 68.88
CA GLU A 84 11.09 -28.60 67.70
C GLU A 84 12.56 -28.14 67.70
N GLN A 85 13.09 -27.72 68.86
CA GLN A 85 14.48 -27.25 68.98
C GLN A 85 15.46 -28.43 68.88
N ALA A 86 15.15 -29.54 69.54
CA ALA A 86 15.96 -30.76 69.47
C ALA A 86 16.11 -31.31 68.04
N ILE A 87 15.02 -31.31 67.25
CA ILE A 87 15.04 -31.73 65.85
C ILE A 87 15.83 -30.73 64.99
N ARG A 88 15.65 -29.43 65.21
CA ARG A 88 16.40 -28.38 64.48
C ARG A 88 17.91 -28.48 64.72
N ASP A 89 18.33 -28.67 65.96
CA ASP A 89 19.75 -28.71 66.33
C ASP A 89 20.44 -29.95 65.75
N GLN A 90 19.75 -31.09 65.69
CA GLN A 90 20.27 -32.27 65.01
C GLN A 90 20.31 -32.12 63.49
N LEU A 91 19.28 -31.55 62.87
CA LEU A 91 19.29 -31.31 61.42
C LEU A 91 20.41 -30.36 61.01
N ARG A 92 20.71 -29.33 61.82
CA ARG A 92 21.84 -28.43 61.60
C ARG A 92 23.20 -29.16 61.62
N LYS A 93 23.37 -30.17 62.49
CA LYS A 93 24.60 -30.98 62.55
C LYS A 93 24.81 -31.86 61.31
N HIS A 94 23.74 -32.26 60.64
CA HIS A 94 23.77 -33.12 59.44
C HIS A 94 23.78 -32.34 58.11
N GLY A 95 23.90 -31.01 58.16
CA GLY A 95 23.96 -30.13 56.99
C GLY A 95 22.62 -29.55 56.57
N SER A 96 22.64 -28.66 55.58
CA SER A 96 21.46 -27.89 55.16
C SER A 96 20.36 -28.74 54.52
N LEU A 97 19.10 -28.38 54.74
CA LEU A 97 17.94 -29.06 54.14
C LEU A 97 17.92 -28.93 52.60
N PRO A 98 17.36 -29.92 51.88
CA PRO A 98 17.26 -29.86 50.42
C PRO A 98 16.32 -28.73 49.99
N SER A 99 16.77 -27.94 49.01
CA SER A 99 15.99 -26.84 48.43
C SER A 99 16.07 -26.89 46.91
N TRP A 100 15.05 -26.38 46.24
CA TRP A 100 15.00 -26.34 44.78
C TRP A 100 16.14 -25.53 44.13
N THR A 101 16.71 -24.56 44.85
CA THR A 101 17.87 -23.76 44.42
C THR A 101 19.22 -24.44 44.70
N GLY A 102 19.24 -25.52 45.48
CA GLY A 102 20.47 -26.16 45.98
C GLY A 102 21.14 -25.43 47.15
N LEU A 103 20.67 -24.23 47.50
CA LEU A 103 21.11 -23.47 48.67
C LEU A 103 20.14 -23.75 49.83
N GLY A 104 20.57 -24.57 50.79
CA GLY A 104 19.69 -25.04 51.86
C GLY A 104 19.53 -24.01 52.99
N GLU A 105 18.59 -23.08 52.83
CA GLU A 105 18.19 -22.12 53.88
C GLU A 105 16.90 -22.53 54.62
N GLY A 106 16.38 -23.72 54.31
CA GLY A 106 15.12 -24.21 54.87
C GLY A 106 15.17 -24.45 56.38
N ASN A 107 14.04 -24.20 57.05
CA ASN A 107 13.81 -24.48 58.45
C ASN A 107 12.66 -25.48 58.65
N VAL A 108 12.64 -26.03 59.86
CA VAL A 108 11.68 -27.03 60.29
C VAL A 108 10.76 -26.44 61.34
N TRP A 109 9.45 -26.61 61.22
CA TRP A 109 8.45 -26.02 62.12
C TRP A 109 7.49 -27.09 62.64
N LEU A 110 7.26 -27.12 63.95
CA LEU A 110 6.27 -28.01 64.53
C LEU A 110 4.86 -27.46 64.25
N VAL A 111 4.02 -28.24 63.58
CA VAL A 111 2.64 -27.85 63.27
C VAL A 111 1.83 -27.87 64.57
N LYS A 112 1.33 -26.71 65.00
CA LYS A 112 0.59 -26.54 66.25
C LYS A 112 -0.91 -26.80 66.08
N GLY A 113 -1.45 -26.47 64.91
CA GLY A 113 -2.84 -26.73 64.54
C GLY A 113 -3.01 -28.02 63.74
N THR A 114 -3.91 -28.01 62.77
CA THR A 114 -4.10 -29.13 61.83
C THR A 114 -3.61 -28.75 60.43
N PRO A 115 -2.88 -29.65 59.73
CA PRO A 115 -2.37 -29.33 58.41
C PRO A 115 -3.52 -29.21 57.40
N TRP A 116 -3.70 -28.03 56.79
CA TRP A 116 -4.66 -27.80 55.71
C TRP A 116 -3.96 -27.89 54.36
N LYS A 117 -4.22 -28.98 53.63
CA LYS A 117 -3.71 -29.23 52.27
C LYS A 117 -4.65 -28.65 51.21
N GLU A 118 -4.61 -27.33 51.01
CA GLU A 118 -5.55 -26.64 50.11
C GLU A 118 -5.09 -26.70 48.66
N ASP A 119 -5.86 -27.33 47.78
CA ASP A 119 -5.61 -27.34 46.32
C ASP A 119 -6.38 -26.25 45.54
N LEU A 120 -7.06 -25.35 46.25
CA LEU A 120 -7.74 -24.22 45.63
C LEU A 120 -6.72 -23.24 45.03
N SER A 121 -7.09 -22.55 43.94
CA SER A 121 -6.26 -21.57 43.21
C SER A 121 -6.07 -20.23 43.94
N ARG A 122 -5.78 -20.30 45.24
CA ARG A 122 -5.44 -19.18 46.14
C ARG A 122 -3.95 -19.21 46.44
N PHE A 123 -3.17 -18.53 45.63
CA PHE A 123 -1.70 -18.56 45.71
C PHE A 123 -1.18 -17.82 46.95
N ALA A 124 0.05 -18.16 47.36
CA ALA A 124 0.67 -17.58 48.54
C ALA A 124 0.85 -16.07 48.35
N SER A 125 0.36 -15.31 49.33
CA SER A 125 0.47 -13.86 49.35
C SER A 125 1.03 -13.40 50.69
N PRO A 126 1.69 -12.24 50.76
CA PRO A 126 2.17 -11.69 52.03
C PRO A 126 1.03 -11.32 52.99
N ILE A 127 -0.23 -11.31 52.53
CA ILE A 127 -1.40 -10.89 53.31
C ILE A 127 -2.24 -12.12 53.68
N LEU A 128 -2.35 -12.40 54.97
CA LEU A 128 -3.22 -13.43 55.53
C LEU A 128 -4.49 -12.81 56.11
N LYS A 129 -5.62 -13.44 55.81
CA LYS A 129 -6.88 -13.24 56.50
C LYS A 129 -7.01 -14.28 57.60
N VAL A 130 -7.12 -13.80 58.82
CA VAL A 130 -7.23 -14.56 60.07
C VAL A 130 -8.69 -14.52 60.49
N THR A 131 -9.46 -15.57 60.18
CA THR A 131 -10.89 -15.65 60.59
C THR A 131 -11.02 -16.31 61.95
N PHE A 132 -11.82 -15.72 62.83
CA PHE A 132 -12.08 -16.22 64.18
C PHE A 132 -13.36 -17.06 64.20
N GLU A 133 -13.23 -18.29 64.68
CA GLU A 133 -14.34 -19.17 65.01
C GLU A 133 -14.42 -19.24 66.54
N GLY A 134 -15.09 -18.22 67.12
CA GLY A 134 -15.10 -17.94 68.55
C GLY A 134 -15.04 -16.42 68.83
N PRO A 135 -14.79 -16.00 70.08
CA PRO A 135 -14.59 -14.59 70.41
C PRO A 135 -13.36 -14.00 69.70
N ASP A 136 -13.33 -12.68 69.53
CA ASP A 136 -12.23 -12.00 68.85
C ASP A 136 -10.93 -12.12 69.67
N VAL A 137 -9.85 -12.57 69.03
CA VAL A 137 -8.54 -12.64 69.68
C VAL A 137 -7.90 -11.25 69.67
N HIS A 138 -7.41 -10.81 70.84
CA HIS A 138 -6.72 -9.53 70.96
C HIS A 138 -5.50 -9.42 70.04
N GLU A 139 -5.28 -8.22 69.50
CA GLU A 139 -4.22 -7.91 68.55
C GLU A 139 -2.82 -8.28 69.08
N GLN A 140 -2.50 -7.94 70.33
CA GLN A 140 -1.22 -8.26 70.95
C GLN A 140 -0.94 -9.77 70.97
N LYS A 141 -1.98 -10.58 71.20
CA LYS A 141 -1.87 -12.04 71.22
C LYS A 141 -1.66 -12.61 69.82
N LEU A 142 -2.33 -12.04 68.81
CA LEU A 142 -2.07 -12.36 67.41
C LEU A 142 -0.64 -11.99 67.01
N TYR A 143 -0.17 -10.80 67.40
CA TYR A 143 1.20 -10.39 67.15
C TYR A 143 2.21 -11.40 67.72
N GLN A 144 2.07 -11.78 69.00
CA GLN A 144 2.93 -12.77 69.64
C GLN A 144 2.86 -14.15 68.98
N LEU A 145 1.67 -14.58 68.53
CA LEU A 145 1.46 -15.86 67.86
C LEU A 145 2.18 -15.91 66.50
N PHE A 146 2.10 -14.84 65.70
CA PHE A 146 2.59 -14.80 64.32
C PHE A 146 4.04 -14.32 64.18
N ARG A 147 4.56 -13.57 65.17
CA ARG A 147 5.92 -13.00 65.16
C ARG A 147 7.05 -14.03 64.94
N PRO A 148 7.01 -15.26 65.50
CA PRO A 148 8.09 -16.24 65.33
C PRO A 148 8.34 -16.67 63.88
N TYR A 149 7.35 -16.56 63.00
CA TYR A 149 7.44 -17.03 61.61
C TYR A 149 7.94 -15.96 60.62
N GLY A 150 8.03 -14.70 61.05
CA GLY A 150 8.59 -13.62 60.24
C GLY A 150 8.24 -12.21 60.69
N ARG A 151 8.82 -11.23 59.98
CA ARG A 151 8.56 -9.82 60.23
C ARG A 151 7.16 -9.44 59.73
N ILE A 152 6.26 -9.17 60.68
CA ILE A 152 4.95 -8.56 60.43
C ILE A 152 5.18 -7.09 60.03
N TYR A 153 4.63 -6.70 58.88
CA TYR A 153 4.63 -5.34 58.34
C TYR A 153 3.44 -4.55 58.88
N ASP A 154 2.27 -5.18 58.95
CA ASP A 154 1.02 -4.56 59.38
C ASP A 154 0.06 -5.62 59.95
N LEU A 155 -0.77 -5.21 60.91
CA LEU A 155 -1.78 -6.04 61.58
C LEU A 155 -3.01 -5.17 61.85
N SER A 156 -4.13 -5.50 61.23
CA SER A 156 -5.38 -4.75 61.37
C SER A 156 -6.40 -5.52 62.21
N ALA A 157 -7.03 -4.84 63.18
CA ALA A 157 -8.14 -5.36 63.97
C ALA A 157 -9.37 -5.75 63.10
N PRO A 158 -10.22 -6.68 63.57
CA PRO A 158 -11.41 -7.11 62.81
C PRO A 158 -12.46 -5.99 62.68
N GLY A 159 -12.66 -5.51 61.45
CA GLY A 159 -13.72 -4.56 61.12
C GLY A 159 -15.14 -5.14 61.19
N PRO A 160 -16.19 -4.30 61.10
CA PRO A 160 -17.58 -4.76 61.06
C PRO A 160 -17.81 -5.58 59.78
N VAL A 161 -18.41 -6.77 59.92
CA VAL A 161 -18.73 -7.67 58.80
C VAL A 161 -20.25 -7.87 58.69
N PRO A 162 -20.79 -8.13 57.49
CA PRO A 162 -22.22 -8.39 57.31
C PRO A 162 -22.71 -9.59 58.14
N SER A 163 -23.96 -9.54 58.57
CA SER A 163 -24.63 -10.60 59.33
C SER A 163 -24.42 -11.97 58.67
N GLY A 164 -23.83 -12.92 59.40
CA GLY A 164 -23.54 -14.29 58.92
C GLY A 164 -22.11 -14.54 58.46
N SER A 165 -21.24 -13.52 58.38
CA SER A 165 -19.80 -13.71 58.11
C SER A 165 -18.99 -13.78 59.41
N LEU A 166 -17.99 -14.67 59.44
CA LEU A 166 -17.03 -14.73 60.55
C LEU A 166 -16.18 -13.46 60.57
N ARG A 167 -15.91 -12.92 61.77
CA ARG A 167 -15.00 -11.80 61.95
C ARG A 167 -13.58 -12.22 61.59
N SER A 168 -12.81 -11.30 61.02
CA SER A 168 -11.45 -11.59 60.61
C SER A 168 -10.51 -10.42 60.75
N ALA A 169 -9.31 -10.66 61.25
CA ALA A 169 -8.20 -9.73 61.19
C ALA A 169 -7.40 -9.94 59.89
N THR A 170 -6.71 -8.89 59.44
CA THR A 170 -5.78 -8.97 58.30
C THR A 170 -4.37 -8.78 58.80
N LEU A 171 -3.47 -9.69 58.42
CA LEU A 171 -2.08 -9.69 58.83
C LEU A 171 -1.19 -9.69 57.60
N ARG A 172 -0.30 -8.71 57.49
CA ARG A 172 0.64 -8.58 56.39
C ARG A 172 2.06 -8.88 56.86
N PHE A 173 2.67 -9.92 56.31
CA PHE A 173 4.09 -10.20 56.47
C PHE A 173 4.94 -9.43 55.46
N SER A 174 6.22 -9.23 55.77
CA SER A 174 7.19 -8.63 54.84
C SER A 174 7.53 -9.57 53.67
N ARG A 175 7.40 -10.90 53.86
CA ARG A 175 7.72 -11.93 52.85
C ARG A 175 6.55 -12.92 52.71
N PRO A 176 6.25 -13.41 51.49
CA PRO A 176 5.20 -14.42 51.26
C PRO A 176 5.58 -15.80 51.83
N LEU A 177 6.87 -16.09 52.02
CA LEU A 177 7.30 -17.31 52.68
C LEU A 177 6.84 -17.34 54.15
N SER A 178 6.95 -16.22 54.87
CA SER A 178 6.53 -16.13 56.27
C SER A 178 5.02 -16.34 56.45
N SER A 179 4.21 -15.82 55.53
CA SER A 179 2.77 -16.09 55.53
C SER A 179 2.45 -17.55 55.20
N ALA A 180 3.20 -18.18 54.30
CA ALA A 180 3.04 -19.60 53.99
C ALA A 180 3.39 -20.50 55.17
N ILE A 181 4.51 -20.24 55.86
CA ILE A 181 4.89 -20.96 57.09
C ILE A 181 3.81 -20.77 58.17
N ALA A 182 3.43 -19.53 58.46
CA ALA A 182 2.43 -19.23 59.47
C ALA A 182 1.09 -19.89 59.17
N ARG A 183 0.65 -19.88 57.91
CA ARG A 183 -0.57 -20.56 57.47
C ARG A 183 -0.47 -22.06 57.70
N ASN A 184 0.60 -22.71 57.30
CA ASN A 184 0.73 -24.17 57.40
C ASN A 184 0.93 -24.68 58.84
N VAL A 185 1.49 -23.86 59.73
CA VAL A 185 1.77 -24.23 61.12
C VAL A 185 0.59 -23.95 62.06
N LEU A 186 -0.09 -22.81 61.87
CA LEU A 186 -1.13 -22.31 62.78
C LEU A 186 -2.56 -22.51 62.28
N HIS A 187 -2.76 -23.17 61.13
CA HIS A 187 -4.11 -23.42 60.64
C HIS A 187 -4.94 -24.24 61.66
N SER A 188 -6.14 -23.78 62.01
CA SER A 188 -7.01 -24.42 63.00
C SER A 188 -6.37 -24.57 64.38
N PHE A 189 -5.43 -23.69 64.73
CA PHE A 189 -4.89 -23.62 66.08
C PHE A 189 -5.93 -23.00 67.03
N ASN A 190 -6.14 -23.63 68.19
CA ASN A 190 -7.06 -23.15 69.20
C ASN A 190 -6.31 -22.21 70.17
N VAL A 191 -6.79 -20.97 70.26
CA VAL A 191 -6.27 -19.94 71.15
C VAL A 191 -7.42 -19.49 72.05
N ASP A 192 -7.33 -19.80 73.34
CA ASP A 192 -8.33 -19.43 74.38
C ASP A 192 -9.79 -19.75 74.00
N GLY A 193 -10.04 -20.90 73.37
CA GLY A 193 -11.38 -21.30 72.95
C GLY A 193 -11.82 -20.76 71.59
N THR A 194 -10.97 -20.00 70.89
CA THR A 194 -11.19 -19.53 69.52
C THR A 194 -10.35 -20.32 68.54
N VAL A 195 -10.97 -20.91 67.52
CA VAL A 195 -10.24 -21.59 66.44
C VAL A 195 -9.92 -20.57 65.35
N ILE A 196 -8.63 -20.46 65.00
CA ILE A 196 -8.17 -19.52 63.97
C ILE A 196 -8.06 -20.24 62.62
N ARG A 197 -8.77 -19.74 61.58
CA ARG A 197 -8.58 -20.21 60.20
C ARG A 197 -7.83 -19.19 59.36
N LEU A 198 -6.87 -19.66 58.57
CA LEU A 198 -5.94 -18.82 57.81
C LEU A 198 -6.14 -18.99 56.31
N SER A 199 -6.31 -17.86 55.59
CA SER A 199 -6.47 -17.83 54.13
C SER A 199 -5.68 -16.68 53.50
N TYR A 200 -5.26 -16.82 52.24
CA TYR A 200 -4.52 -15.78 51.53
C TYR A 200 -5.45 -14.71 50.91
N LEU A 201 -5.03 -13.44 50.98
CA LEU A 201 -5.67 -12.32 50.27
C LEU A 201 -4.78 -11.80 49.13
N LYS A 202 -5.39 -11.42 47.99
CA LYS A 202 -4.66 -10.88 46.84
C LYS A 202 -4.25 -9.40 47.08
N PRO A 203 -3.00 -9.00 46.81
CA PRO A 203 -2.51 -7.64 47.08
C PRO A 203 -3.04 -6.57 46.10
N ILE A 204 -3.42 -6.94 44.86
CA ILE A 204 -4.02 -6.04 43.87
C ILE A 204 -5.30 -6.71 43.36
N GLN A 205 -6.43 -6.00 43.44
CA GLN A 205 -7.67 -6.44 42.82
C GLN A 205 -7.68 -5.94 41.37
N ALA A 206 -7.67 -6.85 40.39
CA ALA A 206 -7.72 -6.50 38.96
C ALA A 206 -8.90 -5.60 38.58
N HIS A 207 -9.95 -5.57 39.42
CA HIS A 207 -11.06 -4.65 39.31
C HIS A 207 -10.65 -3.18 39.46
N ALA A 208 -9.63 -2.83 40.26
CA ALA A 208 -9.23 -1.42 40.41
C ALA A 208 -8.80 -0.75 39.09
N VAL A 209 -8.07 -1.48 38.24
CA VAL A 209 -7.65 -0.96 36.92
C VAL A 209 -8.85 -0.89 35.97
N ARG A 210 -9.65 -1.96 35.91
CA ARG A 210 -10.85 -2.01 35.07
C ARG A 210 -11.88 -0.96 35.46
N ASP A 211 -12.10 -0.77 36.76
CA ASP A 211 -13.05 0.18 37.32
C ASP A 211 -12.53 1.62 37.16
N TRP A 212 -11.21 1.83 37.16
CA TRP A 212 -10.61 3.10 36.73
C TRP A 212 -10.87 3.39 35.24
N PHE A 213 -10.68 2.40 34.35
CA PHE A 213 -11.01 2.53 32.93
C PHE A 213 -12.49 2.85 32.69
N GLY A 214 -13.39 2.23 33.46
CA GLY A 214 -14.83 2.45 33.40
C GLY A 214 -15.30 3.77 34.03
N SER A 215 -14.60 4.29 35.04
CA SER A 215 -14.97 5.52 35.74
C SER A 215 -14.48 6.79 35.05
N HIS A 216 -13.50 6.70 34.14
CA HIS A 216 -12.92 7.87 33.45
C HIS A 216 -12.98 7.78 31.90
N PRO A 217 -14.16 7.54 31.29
CA PRO A 217 -14.30 7.35 29.84
C PRO A 217 -13.79 8.53 29.00
N ARG A 218 -13.87 9.76 29.54
CA ARG A 218 -13.41 10.99 28.87
C ARG A 218 -11.91 11.01 28.60
N PHE A 219 -11.11 10.35 29.43
CA PHE A 219 -9.65 10.28 29.25
C PHE A 219 -9.24 8.94 28.63
N THR A 220 -9.91 7.85 29.00
CA THR A 220 -9.51 6.51 28.61
C THR A 220 -9.80 6.22 27.13
N ILE A 221 -10.93 6.68 26.58
CA ILE A 221 -11.27 6.47 25.17
C ILE A 221 -10.26 7.19 24.25
N PRO A 222 -9.98 8.50 24.40
CA PRO A 222 -8.96 9.17 23.57
C PRO A 222 -7.56 8.57 23.75
N LEU A 223 -7.18 8.19 24.98
CA LEU A 223 -5.88 7.57 25.24
C LEU A 223 -5.74 6.21 24.55
N ILE A 224 -6.77 5.36 24.60
CA ILE A 224 -6.78 4.06 23.92
C ILE A 224 -6.69 4.24 22.41
N ILE A 225 -7.44 5.20 21.85
CA ILE A 225 -7.43 5.48 20.42
C ILE A 225 -6.07 6.03 19.97
N PHE A 226 -5.50 6.96 20.73
CA PHE A 226 -4.16 7.49 20.48
C PHE A 226 -3.10 6.39 20.56
N LEU A 227 -3.18 5.51 21.56
CA LEU A 227 -2.25 4.41 21.73
C LEU A 227 -2.42 3.37 20.62
N LEU A 228 -3.65 3.01 20.23
CA LEU A 228 -3.92 2.11 19.10
C LEU A 228 -3.44 2.70 17.77
N GLY A 229 -3.70 3.99 17.51
CA GLY A 229 -3.24 4.67 16.31
C GLY A 229 -1.71 4.73 16.23
N SER A 230 -1.06 5.25 17.28
CA SER A 230 0.40 5.37 17.33
C SER A 230 1.11 4.01 17.31
N LEU A 231 0.61 3.02 18.04
CA LEU A 231 1.15 1.66 18.02
C LEU A 231 0.98 1.01 16.65
N THR A 232 -0.13 1.27 15.95
CA THR A 232 -0.33 0.73 14.61
C THR A 232 0.70 1.31 13.63
N TYR A 233 0.87 2.62 13.57
CA TYR A 233 1.82 3.22 12.63
C TYR A 233 3.27 2.82 12.93
N THR A 234 3.67 2.85 14.21
CA THR A 234 5.05 2.51 14.62
C THR A 234 5.43 1.05 14.33
N ILE A 235 4.49 0.11 14.48
CA ILE A 235 4.76 -1.32 14.23
C ILE A 235 4.55 -1.67 12.75
N PHE A 236 3.43 -1.23 12.16
CA PHE A 236 3.01 -1.74 10.86
C PHE A 236 3.56 -0.95 9.68
N ASP A 237 3.95 0.33 9.80
CA ASP A 237 4.57 1.04 8.67
C ASP A 237 5.89 0.42 8.21
N PRO A 238 6.80 0.00 9.11
CA PRO A 238 7.96 -0.79 8.72
C PRO A 238 7.58 -2.08 8.00
N ILE A 239 6.58 -2.81 8.49
CA ILE A 239 6.08 -4.04 7.86
C ILE A 239 5.51 -3.74 6.47
N ARG A 240 4.67 -2.71 6.33
CA ARG A 240 4.07 -2.29 5.07
C ARG A 240 5.12 -1.88 4.06
N SER A 241 6.13 -1.11 4.47
CA SER A 241 7.24 -0.73 3.60
C SER A 241 8.03 -1.95 3.11
N LEU A 242 8.21 -2.96 3.97
CA LEU A 242 8.87 -4.22 3.62
C LEU A 242 8.01 -5.05 2.65
N MET A 243 6.69 -5.10 2.85
CA MET A 243 5.78 -5.81 1.94
C MET A 243 5.72 -5.16 0.55
N VAL A 244 5.73 -3.82 0.49
CA VAL A 244 5.87 -3.08 -0.77
C VAL A 244 7.21 -3.41 -1.44
N GLN A 245 8.32 -3.39 -0.69
CA GLN A 245 9.63 -3.79 -1.21
C GLN A 245 9.60 -5.23 -1.75
N GLY A 246 9.06 -6.18 -0.99
CA GLY A 246 8.98 -7.58 -1.40
C GLY A 246 8.10 -7.81 -2.62
N LYS A 247 7.08 -6.96 -2.85
CA LYS A 247 6.31 -6.97 -4.10
C LYS A 247 7.11 -6.39 -5.27
N LEU A 248 7.87 -5.32 -5.06
CA LEU A 248 8.67 -4.67 -6.11
C LEU A 248 9.89 -5.51 -6.53
N GLU A 249 10.50 -6.22 -5.59
CA GLU A 249 11.65 -7.10 -5.79
C GLU A 249 11.25 -8.58 -5.99
N ASN A 250 9.95 -8.86 -6.17
CA ASN A 250 9.41 -10.21 -6.39
C ASN A 250 9.83 -11.29 -5.36
N TRP A 251 10.15 -10.92 -4.11
CA TRP A 251 10.59 -11.87 -3.06
C TRP A 251 9.60 -13.02 -2.80
N PHE A 252 8.31 -12.80 -3.09
CA PHE A 252 7.24 -13.75 -2.87
C PHE A 252 6.86 -14.56 -4.11
N ASP A 253 7.50 -14.35 -5.26
CA ASP A 253 7.27 -15.19 -6.44
C ASP A 253 7.97 -16.53 -6.26
N TYR A 254 7.16 -17.57 -6.05
CA TYR A 254 7.69 -18.90 -5.79
C TYR A 254 8.38 -19.52 -7.02
N GLN A 255 8.15 -18.96 -8.21
CA GLN A 255 8.73 -19.43 -9.47
C GLN A 255 10.23 -19.08 -9.61
N GLU A 256 10.71 -18.10 -8.86
CA GLU A 256 12.12 -17.68 -8.85
C GLU A 256 12.99 -18.47 -7.87
N TYR A 257 12.41 -19.24 -6.93
CA TYR A 257 13.21 -20.05 -6.02
C TYR A 257 13.98 -21.12 -6.77
N LYS A 258 15.30 -21.17 -6.55
CA LYS A 258 16.21 -22.17 -7.12
C LYS A 258 15.72 -23.60 -6.93
N LEU A 259 15.04 -23.89 -5.80
CA LEU A 259 14.45 -25.20 -5.52
C LEU A 259 13.27 -25.52 -6.44
N TYR A 260 12.38 -24.55 -6.71
CA TYR A 260 11.24 -24.72 -7.60
C TYR A 260 11.70 -24.83 -9.06
N GLN A 261 12.67 -24.01 -9.49
CA GLN A 261 13.26 -24.11 -10.84
C GLN A 261 13.99 -25.44 -11.03
N TRP A 262 14.74 -25.90 -10.02
CA TRP A 262 15.37 -27.22 -10.01
C TRP A 262 14.33 -28.34 -10.08
N LEU A 263 13.23 -28.24 -9.31
CA LEU A 263 12.14 -29.23 -9.35
C LEU A 263 11.44 -29.25 -10.72
N ARG A 264 11.19 -28.08 -11.31
CA ARG A 264 10.57 -27.93 -12.63
C ARG A 264 11.46 -28.48 -13.75
N ARG A 265 12.74 -28.11 -13.78
CA ARG A 265 13.72 -28.62 -14.76
C ARG A 265 13.90 -30.14 -14.67
N ASN A 266 13.83 -30.70 -13.46
CA ASN A 266 14.03 -32.14 -13.27
C ASN A 266 12.74 -32.98 -13.39
N ALA A 267 11.55 -32.39 -13.26
CA ALA A 267 10.28 -33.13 -13.25
C ALA A 267 9.36 -32.87 -14.45
N LEU A 268 9.49 -31.74 -15.16
CA LEU A 268 8.51 -31.32 -16.18
C LEU A 268 9.09 -31.14 -17.59
N ASP A 269 10.41 -31.15 -17.77
CA ASP A 269 11.04 -31.02 -19.10
C ASP A 269 10.89 -32.28 -20.00
N TYR A 270 10.15 -33.31 -19.57
CA TYR A 270 9.83 -34.48 -20.41
C TYR A 270 8.38 -34.46 -20.97
N PHE A 271 7.51 -33.54 -20.56
CA PHE A 271 6.07 -33.62 -20.88
C PHE A 271 5.41 -32.37 -21.47
N HIS A 272 6.15 -31.28 -21.71
CA HIS A 272 5.59 -30.13 -22.42
C HIS A 272 6.59 -29.56 -23.43
N ASP A 273 6.60 -30.17 -24.61
CA ASP A 273 7.11 -29.55 -25.84
C ASP A 273 6.05 -28.55 -26.33
N THR A 274 5.86 -27.47 -25.57
CA THR A 274 5.20 -26.28 -26.09
C THR A 274 6.28 -25.46 -26.77
N ALA A 275 6.25 -25.46 -28.10
CA ALA A 275 7.05 -24.58 -28.94
C ALA A 275 7.10 -23.18 -28.32
N PRO A 276 8.27 -22.53 -28.25
CA PRO A 276 8.34 -21.14 -27.84
C PRO A 276 7.40 -20.38 -28.77
N VAL A 277 6.36 -19.76 -28.19
CA VAL A 277 5.60 -18.73 -28.88
C VAL A 277 6.64 -17.70 -29.25
N SER A 278 7.00 -17.67 -30.53
CA SER A 278 7.99 -16.78 -31.08
C SER A 278 7.71 -15.41 -30.52
N GLU A 279 8.70 -14.87 -29.80
CA GLU A 279 8.76 -13.45 -29.51
C GLU A 279 8.43 -12.74 -30.82
N VAL A 280 7.31 -12.01 -30.82
CA VAL A 280 6.88 -11.23 -31.97
C VAL A 280 7.99 -10.21 -32.20
N ALA A 281 8.89 -10.56 -33.11
CA ALA A 281 9.97 -9.73 -33.54
C ALA A 281 9.38 -8.37 -33.92
N THR A 282 10.04 -7.37 -33.39
CA THR A 282 9.64 -5.98 -33.35
C THR A 282 9.47 -5.42 -34.77
N ALA A 283 8.22 -5.41 -35.25
CA ALA A 283 7.77 -4.67 -36.43
C ALA A 283 7.84 -3.16 -36.17
N GLU A 284 9.05 -2.62 -36.16
CA GLU A 284 9.33 -1.28 -35.65
C GLU A 284 9.90 -0.30 -36.69
N GLU A 285 10.42 -0.78 -37.81
CA GLU A 285 11.08 0.10 -38.80
C GLU A 285 10.14 1.01 -39.59
N GLY A 286 8.83 0.72 -39.63
CA GLY A 286 7.87 1.46 -40.47
C GLY A 286 7.28 2.75 -39.87
N TRP A 287 7.25 2.91 -38.54
CA TRP A 287 6.49 4.00 -37.88
C TRP A 287 7.42 5.01 -37.20
N LYS A 288 7.87 6.00 -37.98
CA LYS A 288 8.89 6.99 -37.57
C LYS A 288 8.54 7.73 -36.28
N GLU A 289 7.32 8.23 -36.14
CA GLU A 289 6.88 8.97 -34.95
C GLU A 289 6.93 8.12 -33.67
N ARG A 290 6.61 6.82 -33.77
CA ARG A 290 6.72 5.87 -32.66
C ARG A 290 8.19 5.61 -32.30
N LEU A 291 9.07 5.50 -33.29
CA LEU A 291 10.52 5.36 -33.06
C LEU A 291 11.09 6.59 -32.36
N GLU A 292 10.67 7.79 -32.76
CA GLU A 292 11.05 9.04 -32.10
C GLU A 292 10.56 9.08 -30.65
N ALA A 293 9.31 8.71 -30.40
CA ALA A 293 8.78 8.61 -29.05
C ALA A 293 9.55 7.59 -28.19
N LYS A 294 9.91 6.42 -28.75
CA LYS A 294 10.75 5.43 -28.05
C LYS A 294 12.14 5.98 -27.74
N LYS A 295 12.76 6.68 -28.69
CA LYS A 295 14.07 7.31 -28.50
C LYS A 295 14.00 8.37 -27.40
N ALA A 296 12.94 9.17 -27.36
CA ALA A 296 12.71 10.16 -26.31
C ALA A 296 12.51 9.51 -24.92
N ILE A 297 11.74 8.42 -24.83
CA ILE A 297 11.54 7.67 -23.58
C ILE A 297 12.86 7.03 -23.13
N LYS A 298 13.62 6.43 -24.05
CA LYS A 298 14.93 5.83 -23.75
C LYS A 298 15.92 6.90 -23.27
N ALA A 299 15.95 8.06 -23.92
CA ALA A 299 16.78 9.18 -23.48
C ALA A 299 16.40 9.63 -22.07
N TYR A 300 15.11 9.77 -21.78
CA TYR A 300 14.61 10.12 -20.45
C TYR A 300 14.98 9.09 -19.37
N LEU A 301 14.88 7.79 -19.66
CA LEU A 301 15.22 6.72 -18.72
C LEU A 301 16.73 6.57 -18.48
N THR A 302 17.55 7.14 -19.38
CA THR A 302 19.02 7.17 -19.29
C THR A 302 19.52 8.41 -18.55
N ASP A 303 18.73 9.49 -18.51
CA ASP A 303 19.08 10.70 -17.76
C ASP A 303 18.72 10.54 -16.27
N THR A 304 19.29 11.39 -15.42
CA THR A 304 18.91 11.47 -14.00
C THR A 304 17.47 11.96 -13.84
N PRO A 305 16.65 11.32 -12.98
CA PRO A 305 15.27 11.75 -12.78
C PRO A 305 15.27 13.14 -12.16
N SER A 306 14.77 14.13 -12.88
CA SER A 306 14.57 15.48 -12.36
C SER A 306 13.25 16.10 -12.77
N THR A 307 12.52 15.44 -13.66
CA THR A 307 11.20 15.83 -14.17
C THR A 307 10.36 14.58 -14.36
N ILE A 308 9.06 14.75 -14.61
CA ILE A 308 8.17 13.65 -14.99
C ILE A 308 8.10 13.57 -16.52
N ALA A 309 8.14 12.36 -17.07
CA ALA A 309 7.80 12.12 -18.47
C ALA A 309 6.28 11.95 -18.62
N PHE A 310 5.65 12.84 -19.37
CA PHE A 310 4.22 12.78 -19.66
C PHE A 310 4.00 12.28 -21.07
N VAL A 311 3.50 11.05 -21.17
CA VAL A 311 3.16 10.43 -22.44
C VAL A 311 1.68 10.66 -22.70
N HIS A 312 1.37 11.46 -23.71
CA HIS A 312 -0.01 11.77 -24.08
C HIS A 312 -0.30 11.44 -25.53
N GLY A 313 -1.57 11.24 -25.83
CA GLY A 313 -2.04 10.89 -27.17
C GLY A 313 -3.45 10.32 -27.05
N PRO A 314 -4.24 10.31 -28.13
CA PRO A 314 -5.65 9.95 -28.02
C PRO A 314 -5.84 8.47 -27.63
N GLN A 315 -7.04 8.10 -27.17
CA GLN A 315 -7.32 6.73 -26.75
C GLN A 315 -7.05 5.74 -27.89
N GLY A 316 -6.55 4.55 -27.55
CA GLY A 316 -6.23 3.52 -28.56
C GLY A 316 -4.91 3.74 -29.31
N SER A 317 -4.13 4.76 -28.97
CA SER A 317 -2.80 4.98 -29.56
C SER A 317 -1.74 3.95 -29.14
N GLY A 318 -2.07 2.95 -28.30
CA GLY A 318 -1.15 1.90 -27.86
C GLY A 318 0.00 2.41 -26.99
N LYS A 319 -0.27 3.42 -26.14
CA LYS A 319 0.74 4.12 -25.35
C LYS A 319 1.43 3.24 -24.34
N TYR A 320 0.66 2.45 -23.59
CA TYR A 320 1.24 1.50 -22.65
C TYR A 320 1.97 0.35 -23.37
N ALA A 321 1.41 -0.17 -24.47
CA ALA A 321 2.06 -1.18 -25.31
C ALA A 321 3.39 -0.71 -25.92
N LEU A 322 3.62 0.60 -26.04
CA LEU A 322 4.91 1.16 -26.45
C LEU A 322 5.96 1.12 -25.34
N ILE A 323 5.53 1.31 -24.09
CA ILE A 323 6.40 1.51 -22.92
C ILE A 323 6.74 0.18 -22.27
N GLU A 324 5.77 -0.73 -22.17
CA GLU A 324 5.93 -2.06 -21.61
C GLU A 324 7.18 -2.82 -22.09
N PRO A 325 7.41 -2.99 -23.41
CA PRO A 325 8.59 -3.70 -23.90
C PRO A 325 9.90 -2.93 -23.71
N LEU A 326 9.85 -1.59 -23.60
CA LEU A 326 11.05 -0.80 -23.30
C LEU A 326 11.46 -0.98 -21.83
N VAL A 327 10.46 -1.02 -20.96
CA VAL A 327 10.65 -1.14 -19.52
C VAL A 327 11.00 -2.57 -19.13
N SER A 328 10.41 -3.59 -19.78
CA SER A 328 10.75 -5.00 -19.50
C SER A 328 12.16 -5.39 -19.95
N LYS A 329 12.71 -4.73 -20.98
CA LYS A 329 14.10 -4.89 -21.41
C LYS A 329 15.11 -4.26 -20.44
N LEU A 330 14.66 -3.32 -19.61
CA LEU A 330 15.47 -2.73 -18.57
C LEU A 330 15.26 -3.58 -17.31
N ASP A 331 16.31 -4.24 -16.80
CA ASP A 331 16.25 -5.03 -15.56
C ASP A 331 16.11 -4.13 -14.31
N ARG A 332 15.03 -3.35 -14.26
CA ARG A 332 14.74 -2.32 -13.26
C ARG A 332 13.41 -2.65 -12.59
N THR A 333 13.26 -2.26 -11.33
CA THR A 333 11.99 -2.44 -10.62
C THR A 333 10.93 -1.50 -11.16
N VAL A 334 9.72 -2.03 -11.41
CA VAL A 334 8.63 -1.28 -12.04
C VAL A 334 7.42 -1.28 -11.13
N LEU A 335 6.95 -0.09 -10.75
CA LEU A 335 5.68 0.09 -10.06
C LEU A 335 4.64 0.65 -11.03
N VAL A 336 3.53 -0.07 -11.19
CA VAL A 336 2.42 0.37 -12.03
C VAL A 336 1.22 0.76 -11.16
N ILE A 337 0.71 1.97 -11.37
CA ILE A 337 -0.54 2.45 -10.77
C ILE A 337 -1.52 2.75 -11.89
N ASP A 338 -2.68 2.08 -11.88
CA ASP A 338 -3.76 2.32 -12.83
C ASP A 338 -4.87 3.15 -12.19
N CYS A 339 -4.95 4.42 -12.61
CA CYS A 339 -5.97 5.36 -12.13
C CYS A 339 -7.38 4.94 -12.53
N ASN A 340 -7.58 4.19 -13.61
CA ASN A 340 -8.92 3.76 -14.03
C ASN A 340 -9.55 2.83 -12.98
N VAL A 341 -8.76 1.89 -12.43
CA VAL A 341 -9.23 0.99 -11.36
C VAL A 341 -9.53 1.77 -10.08
N LEU A 342 -8.76 2.82 -9.78
CA LEU A 342 -9.00 3.69 -8.62
C LEU A 342 -10.30 4.49 -8.80
N LEU A 343 -10.52 5.06 -9.99
CA LEU A 343 -11.67 5.94 -10.27
C LEU A 343 -12.99 5.17 -10.49
N LYS A 344 -12.92 3.87 -10.78
CA LYS A 344 -14.07 2.95 -10.84
C LYS A 344 -14.61 2.55 -9.47
N ALA A 345 -13.82 2.67 -8.40
CA ALA A 345 -14.25 2.27 -7.07
C ALA A 345 -15.33 3.23 -6.52
N SER A 346 -16.36 2.69 -5.87
CA SER A 346 -17.52 3.48 -5.42
C SER A 346 -17.41 4.02 -4.00
N SER A 347 -16.43 3.55 -3.21
CA SER A 347 -16.19 3.97 -1.82
C SER A 347 -14.74 4.35 -1.59
N ASP A 348 -14.50 5.35 -0.75
CA ASP A 348 -13.17 5.79 -0.30
C ASP A 348 -12.30 4.62 0.21
N SER A 349 -12.90 3.71 0.98
CA SER A 349 -12.23 2.49 1.46
C SER A 349 -11.80 1.55 0.33
N GLN A 350 -12.58 1.47 -0.75
CA GLN A 350 -12.26 0.67 -1.92
C GLN A 350 -11.19 1.35 -2.78
N ILE A 351 -11.16 2.69 -2.84
CA ILE A 351 -10.13 3.46 -3.54
C ILE A 351 -8.77 3.23 -2.86
N VAL A 352 -8.70 3.42 -1.54
CA VAL A 352 -7.49 3.13 -0.76
C VAL A 352 -7.14 1.64 -0.84
N GLY A 353 -8.16 0.78 -0.78
CA GLY A 353 -8.10 -0.66 -1.04
C GLY A 353 -7.40 -1.04 -2.34
N ALA A 354 -7.81 -0.41 -3.44
CA ALA A 354 -7.29 -0.65 -4.77
C ALA A 354 -5.86 -0.10 -4.92
N LEU A 355 -5.60 1.10 -4.40
CA LEU A 355 -4.25 1.68 -4.39
C LEU A 355 -3.27 0.78 -3.65
N ALA A 356 -3.64 0.33 -2.45
CA ALA A 356 -2.79 -0.54 -1.64
C ALA A 356 -2.52 -1.90 -2.32
N ARG A 357 -3.53 -2.49 -2.97
CA ARG A 357 -3.33 -3.74 -3.74
C ARG A 357 -2.38 -3.53 -4.92
N GLN A 358 -2.49 -2.42 -5.64
CA GLN A 358 -1.60 -2.12 -6.76
C GLN A 358 -0.17 -1.86 -6.28
N THR A 359 0.02 -1.17 -5.16
CA THR A 359 1.36 -0.86 -4.62
C THR A 359 1.97 -1.96 -3.75
N GLY A 360 1.19 -2.95 -3.29
CA GLY A 360 1.67 -3.98 -2.36
C GLY A 360 1.64 -3.55 -0.89
N TYR A 361 0.91 -2.47 -0.57
CA TYR A 361 0.74 -1.99 0.80
C TYR A 361 -0.13 -2.97 1.60
N TRP A 362 0.51 -3.77 2.46
CA TRP A 362 -0.13 -4.76 3.32
C TRP A 362 0.62 -4.87 4.65
N PRO A 363 -0.05 -5.05 5.81
CA PRO A 363 -1.49 -5.21 6.01
C PRO A 363 -2.28 -3.88 6.01
N MET A 364 -3.50 -3.93 5.48
CA MET A 364 -4.48 -2.86 5.56
C MET A 364 -5.58 -3.22 6.56
N PHE A 365 -5.86 -2.31 7.49
CA PHE A 365 -6.91 -2.45 8.49
C PHE A 365 -8.03 -1.47 8.19
N THR A 366 -9.04 -1.91 7.44
CA THR A 366 -10.20 -1.07 7.07
C THR A 366 -11.00 -0.58 8.29
N PHE A 367 -10.93 -1.29 9.43
CA PHE A 367 -11.57 -0.85 10.67
C PHE A 367 -10.94 0.41 11.26
N LEU A 368 -9.63 0.64 11.07
CA LEU A 368 -8.97 1.88 11.52
C LEU A 368 -9.47 3.09 10.73
N ASN A 369 -9.77 2.92 9.44
CA ASN A 369 -10.36 3.98 8.61
C ASN A 369 -11.78 4.34 9.11
N SER A 370 -12.51 3.38 9.69
CA SER A 370 -13.78 3.64 10.37
C SER A 370 -13.63 4.18 11.79
N MET A 371 -12.46 4.09 12.42
CA MET A 371 -12.26 4.58 13.79
C MET A 371 -12.27 6.10 13.85
N SER A 372 -11.78 6.81 12.83
CA SER A 372 -11.82 8.27 12.79
C SER A 372 -13.25 8.81 12.81
N SER A 373 -14.20 8.14 12.15
CA SER A 373 -15.62 8.51 12.21
C SER A 373 -16.28 8.11 13.55
N LEU A 374 -15.82 7.04 14.20
CA LEU A 374 -16.24 6.67 15.55
C LEU A 374 -15.73 7.65 16.61
N ILE A 375 -14.54 8.23 16.45
CA ILE A 375 -14.04 9.31 17.31
C ILE A 375 -14.96 10.52 17.21
N ASP A 376 -15.35 10.91 16.00
CA ASP A 376 -16.27 12.02 15.78
C ASP A 376 -17.65 11.71 16.39
N LEU A 377 -18.15 10.48 16.25
CA LEU A 377 -19.42 10.03 16.86
C LEU A 377 -19.35 10.05 18.40
N ALA A 378 -18.27 9.51 18.97
CA ALA A 378 -18.04 9.50 20.42
C ALA A 378 -17.83 10.92 20.96
N SER A 379 -17.17 11.79 20.20
CA SER A 379 -16.96 13.19 20.57
C SER A 379 -18.27 13.97 20.53
N VAL A 380 -19.12 13.75 19.53
CA VAL A 380 -20.48 14.33 19.49
C VAL A 380 -21.32 13.81 20.67
N GLY A 381 -21.21 12.53 21.01
CA GLY A 381 -21.93 11.95 22.16
C GLY A 381 -21.43 12.42 23.53
N LEU A 382 -20.15 12.80 23.65
CA LEU A 382 -19.52 13.20 24.92
C LEU A 382 -19.41 14.72 25.12
N ILE A 383 -19.20 15.48 24.04
CA ILE A 383 -18.87 16.92 24.03
C ILE A 383 -19.93 17.74 23.27
N GLY A 384 -20.76 17.10 22.44
CA GLY A 384 -21.76 17.80 21.63
C GLY A 384 -21.20 18.50 20.39
N GLN A 385 -19.91 18.33 20.10
CA GLN A 385 -19.23 18.89 18.92
C GLN A 385 -18.39 17.82 18.21
N LYS A 386 -18.39 17.88 16.88
CA LYS A 386 -17.48 17.06 16.05
C LYS A 386 -16.06 17.58 16.24
N THR A 387 -15.12 16.69 16.48
CA THR A 387 -13.72 17.06 16.71
C THR A 387 -12.96 17.31 15.41
N GLY A 388 -13.52 16.95 14.25
CA GLY A 388 -12.92 17.24 12.95
C GLY A 388 -11.67 16.40 12.67
N ILE A 389 -11.53 15.26 13.36
CA ILE A 389 -10.36 14.37 13.32
C ILE A 389 -10.50 13.33 12.17
N VAL A 390 -11.55 13.40 11.36
CA VAL A 390 -11.72 12.51 10.21
C VAL A 390 -10.63 12.80 9.19
N SER A 391 -9.71 11.84 9.02
CA SER A 391 -8.75 11.82 7.91
C SER A 391 -9.51 11.94 6.60
N SER A 392 -9.13 12.89 5.76
CA SER A 392 -9.70 12.99 4.43
C SER A 392 -9.18 11.83 3.56
N LEU A 393 -9.93 11.42 2.53
CA LEU A 393 -9.47 10.44 1.54
C LEU A 393 -8.07 10.81 0.98
N THR A 394 -7.82 12.10 0.78
CA THR A 394 -6.54 12.61 0.31
C THR A 394 -5.41 12.34 1.31
N ASP A 395 -5.66 12.49 2.61
CA ASP A 395 -4.66 12.21 3.65
C ASP A 395 -4.36 10.70 3.74
N GLU A 396 -5.39 9.85 3.65
CA GLU A 396 -5.22 8.39 3.65
C GLU A 396 -4.39 7.92 2.45
N MET A 397 -4.66 8.46 1.26
CA MET A 397 -3.85 8.20 0.07
C MET A 397 -2.42 8.71 0.24
N GLN A 398 -2.24 9.92 0.77
CA GLN A 398 -0.90 10.47 1.03
C GLN A 398 -0.11 9.60 1.99
N GLN A 399 -0.72 9.04 3.04
CA GLN A 399 -0.06 8.12 3.96
C GLN A 399 0.42 6.86 3.24
N VAL A 400 -0.45 6.20 2.46
CA VAL A 400 -0.09 5.01 1.67
C VAL A 400 1.05 5.34 0.71
N LEU A 401 0.93 6.42 -0.05
CA LEU A 401 1.93 6.86 -1.03
C LEU A 401 3.26 7.26 -0.38
N THR A 402 3.22 7.83 0.83
CA THR A 402 4.44 8.15 1.61
C THR A 402 5.18 6.87 1.98
N VAL A 403 4.48 5.85 2.51
CA VAL A 403 5.09 4.55 2.81
C VAL A 403 5.65 3.90 1.54
N VAL A 404 4.92 3.94 0.43
CA VAL A 404 5.39 3.43 -0.86
C VAL A 404 6.63 4.21 -1.35
N GLY A 405 6.66 5.52 -1.19
CA GLY A 405 7.82 6.36 -1.51
C GLY A 405 9.05 5.97 -0.68
N THR A 406 8.88 5.74 0.63
CA THR A 406 9.97 5.25 1.49
C THR A 406 10.44 3.84 1.08
N ALA A 407 9.53 2.97 0.63
CA ALA A 407 9.89 1.65 0.13
C ALA A 407 10.67 1.73 -1.19
N LEU A 408 10.26 2.57 -2.13
CA LEU A 408 10.98 2.83 -3.38
C LEU A 408 12.40 3.37 -3.11
N GLN A 409 12.54 4.30 -2.15
CA GLN A 409 13.85 4.80 -1.74
C GLN A 409 14.74 3.70 -1.15
N ARG A 410 14.16 2.77 -0.38
CA ARG A 410 14.90 1.60 0.14
C ARG A 410 15.30 0.62 -0.95
N VAL A 411 14.41 0.34 -1.91
CA VAL A 411 14.71 -0.49 -3.09
C VAL A 411 15.87 0.10 -3.88
N TYR A 412 15.81 1.41 -4.17
CA TYR A 412 16.90 2.12 -4.83
C TYR A 412 18.21 2.01 -4.04
N ALA A 413 18.18 2.27 -2.73
CA ALA A 413 19.37 2.17 -1.89
C ALA A 413 19.93 0.74 -1.81
N SER A 414 19.07 -0.29 -1.82
CA SER A 414 19.47 -1.69 -1.83
C SER A 414 20.14 -2.05 -3.16
N ARG A 415 19.45 -1.82 -4.28
CA ARG A 415 19.98 -2.11 -5.62
C ARG A 415 21.25 -1.33 -5.92
N ARG A 416 21.35 -0.08 -5.48
CA ARG A 416 22.57 0.72 -5.64
C ARG A 416 23.75 0.11 -4.88
N ARG A 417 23.53 -0.42 -3.67
CA ARG A 417 24.59 -1.12 -2.91
C ARG A 417 24.99 -2.42 -3.58
N ASP A 418 24.03 -3.15 -4.13
CA ASP A 418 24.32 -4.41 -4.83
C ASP A 418 25.07 -4.15 -6.14
N ALA A 419 24.66 -3.14 -6.93
CA ALA A 419 25.40 -2.68 -8.10
C ALA A 419 26.84 -2.25 -7.75
N GLN A 420 27.03 -1.47 -6.68
CA GLN A 420 28.35 -1.06 -6.22
C GLN A 420 29.25 -2.24 -5.80
N LYS A 421 28.66 -3.27 -5.18
CA LYS A 421 29.41 -4.49 -4.83
C LYS A 421 29.83 -5.24 -6.08
N ASN A 422 28.92 -5.43 -7.04
CA ASN A 422 29.21 -6.10 -8.30
C ASN A 422 30.29 -5.36 -9.08
N ALA A 423 30.20 -4.04 -9.20
CA ALA A 423 31.23 -3.22 -9.84
C ALA A 423 32.59 -3.32 -9.14
N LEU A 424 32.62 -3.33 -7.80
CA LEU A 424 33.85 -3.52 -7.04
C LEU A 424 34.44 -4.93 -7.23
N GLU A 425 33.59 -5.96 -7.35
CA GLU A 425 34.01 -7.33 -7.66
C GLU A 425 34.58 -7.43 -9.07
N GLU A 426 33.94 -6.81 -10.07
CA GLU A 426 34.43 -6.74 -11.45
C GLU A 426 35.79 -6.01 -11.54
N LEU A 427 35.96 -4.92 -10.81
CA LEU A 427 37.24 -4.22 -10.69
C LEU A 427 38.32 -5.11 -10.05
N ARG A 428 37.99 -5.86 -9.01
CA ARG A 428 38.94 -6.80 -8.38
C ARG A 428 39.35 -7.93 -9.31
N VAL A 429 38.41 -8.44 -10.11
CA VAL A 429 38.69 -9.48 -11.11
C VAL A 429 39.58 -8.91 -12.21
N SER A 430 39.31 -7.71 -12.73
CA SER A 430 40.14 -7.10 -13.77
C SER A 430 41.55 -6.74 -13.27
N GLU A 431 41.68 -6.23 -12.04
CA GLU A 431 42.99 -6.01 -11.39
C GLU A 431 43.77 -7.32 -11.25
N ALA A 432 43.12 -8.41 -10.81
CA ALA A 432 43.76 -9.72 -10.69
C ALA A 432 44.18 -10.29 -12.07
N GLU A 433 43.36 -10.10 -13.12
CA GLU A 433 43.71 -10.49 -14.49
C GLU A 433 44.92 -9.70 -15.01
N ASP A 434 44.98 -8.40 -14.75
CA ASP A 434 46.10 -7.55 -15.18
C ASP A 434 47.38 -7.89 -14.42
N GLU A 435 47.30 -8.16 -13.11
CA GLU A 435 48.43 -8.70 -12.33
C GLU A 435 48.90 -10.05 -12.89
N MET A 436 47.96 -10.93 -13.25
CA MET A 436 48.30 -12.23 -13.86
C MET A 436 48.97 -12.07 -15.22
N ARG A 437 48.49 -11.16 -16.08
CA ARG A 437 49.13 -10.83 -17.38
C ARG A 437 50.51 -10.23 -17.20
N LEU A 438 50.69 -9.39 -16.17
CA LEU A 438 51.98 -8.77 -15.86
C LEU A 438 52.97 -9.80 -15.32
N ARG A 439 52.50 -10.72 -14.46
CA ARG A 439 53.26 -11.89 -13.99
C ARG A 439 53.66 -12.80 -15.14
N GLN A 440 52.76 -13.12 -16.07
CA GLN A 440 53.06 -13.89 -17.28
C GLN A 440 54.13 -13.24 -18.15
N ARG A 441 54.05 -11.91 -18.36
CA ARG A 441 55.10 -11.18 -19.11
C ARG A 441 56.46 -11.26 -18.43
N LYS A 442 56.52 -11.10 -17.10
CA LYS A 442 57.79 -11.22 -16.37
C LYS A 442 58.34 -12.66 -16.39
N ILE A 443 57.48 -13.68 -16.38
CA ILE A 443 57.86 -15.08 -16.59
C ILE A 443 58.51 -15.26 -17.97
N MET A 444 57.88 -14.76 -19.04
CA MET A 444 58.40 -14.86 -20.40
C MET A 444 59.74 -14.13 -20.57
N ASN A 445 59.91 -12.99 -19.89
CA ASN A 445 61.14 -12.21 -19.91
C ASN A 445 62.21 -12.74 -18.93
N GLY A 446 61.96 -13.84 -18.23
CA GLY A 446 62.92 -14.46 -17.29
C GLY A 446 63.24 -13.63 -16.03
N THR A 447 62.48 -12.56 -15.78
CA THR A 447 62.68 -11.64 -14.64
C THR A 447 61.76 -11.93 -13.47
N TRP A 448 61.04 -13.05 -13.52
CA TRP A 448 60.16 -13.49 -12.43
C TRP A 448 60.48 -14.92 -12.04
N HIS A 449 60.80 -15.09 -10.76
CA HIS A 449 61.13 -16.36 -10.14
C HIS A 449 60.07 -16.72 -9.10
N ASP A 450 59.46 -17.90 -9.20
CA ASP A 450 58.61 -18.45 -8.14
C ASP A 450 59.48 -19.24 -7.16
N GLY A 451 59.65 -18.76 -5.93
CA GLY A 451 60.44 -19.48 -4.92
C GLY A 451 59.86 -20.87 -4.57
N ARG A 452 58.59 -21.14 -4.92
CA ARG A 452 57.99 -22.47 -4.73
C ARG A 452 58.43 -23.49 -5.78
N LEU A 453 58.86 -23.04 -6.96
CA LEU A 453 59.38 -23.94 -7.99
C LEU A 453 60.77 -24.50 -7.61
N ASP A 454 61.56 -23.76 -6.83
CA ASP A 454 62.85 -24.23 -6.30
C ASP A 454 62.72 -25.41 -5.33
N CYS A 455 61.59 -25.52 -4.63
CA CYS A 455 61.31 -26.65 -3.76
C CYS A 455 61.10 -27.96 -4.57
N VAL A 456 60.72 -27.85 -5.85
CA VAL A 456 60.44 -29.00 -6.71
C VAL A 456 61.69 -29.45 -7.50
N ALA A 457 62.68 -28.56 -7.70
CA ALA A 457 63.81 -28.78 -8.60
C ALA A 457 65.06 -29.47 -7.99
N GLY A 458 65.11 -29.71 -6.67
CA GLY A 458 66.01 -30.74 -6.10
C GLY A 458 66.79 -30.38 -4.85
N ASN A 459 67.21 -31.42 -4.11
CA ASN A 459 67.97 -31.36 -2.87
C ASN A 459 69.36 -30.73 -3.05
N GLY A 460 69.44 -29.41 -2.99
CA GLY A 460 70.69 -28.66 -2.88
C GLY A 460 70.53 -27.49 -1.90
N VAL A 461 71.65 -26.94 -1.41
CA VAL A 461 71.68 -25.84 -0.42
C VAL A 461 70.87 -24.61 -0.88
N MET A 462 70.63 -24.47 -2.19
CA MET A 462 69.75 -23.44 -2.78
C MET A 462 68.26 -23.61 -2.40
N SER A 463 67.75 -24.84 -2.23
CA SER A 463 66.32 -25.06 -1.88
C SER A 463 65.97 -24.68 -0.44
N GLU A 464 66.95 -24.54 0.46
CA GLU A 464 66.70 -24.09 1.85
C GLU A 464 66.67 -22.56 1.99
N LEU A 465 67.10 -21.82 0.97
CA LEU A 465 67.08 -20.36 0.93
C LEU A 465 65.84 -19.78 0.23
N GLY A 466 65.06 -20.60 -0.48
CA GLY A 466 63.85 -20.19 -1.19
C GLY A 466 62.66 -19.94 -0.27
N MET A 467 62.68 -18.84 0.50
CA MET A 467 61.55 -18.40 1.31
C MET A 467 61.19 -16.94 0.99
N GLY A 468 60.49 -16.74 -0.13
CA GLY A 468 59.84 -15.47 -0.45
C GLY A 468 59.75 -15.21 -1.95
N ASP A 469 58.75 -14.44 -2.36
CA ASP A 469 58.77 -13.74 -3.64
C ASP A 469 59.84 -12.64 -3.53
N GLU A 470 61.10 -12.92 -3.87
CA GLU A 470 62.15 -11.91 -3.86
C GLU A 470 62.01 -10.99 -5.09
N PRO A 471 61.70 -9.70 -4.92
CA PRO A 471 61.81 -8.76 -6.02
C PRO A 471 63.29 -8.61 -6.34
N TRP A 472 63.70 -9.00 -7.55
CA TRP A 472 65.05 -8.72 -8.04
C TRP A 472 65.25 -7.20 -8.02
N ASP A 473 66.25 -6.74 -7.27
CA ASP A 473 66.59 -5.31 -7.22
C ASP A 473 67.13 -4.89 -8.59
N ALA A 474 67.01 -3.60 -8.93
CA ALA A 474 67.32 -3.05 -10.26
C ALA A 474 68.76 -3.29 -10.76
N ASN A 475 69.63 -3.85 -9.90
CA ASN A 475 71.03 -4.14 -10.21
C ASN A 475 71.26 -5.53 -10.85
N ASP A 476 70.28 -6.44 -10.85
CA ASP A 476 70.42 -7.79 -11.43
C ASP A 476 69.84 -7.91 -12.85
N ILE A 477 69.28 -6.82 -13.38
CA ILE A 477 68.76 -6.75 -14.74
C ILE A 477 69.85 -6.14 -15.62
N GLY A 478 70.25 -6.87 -16.67
CA GLY A 478 71.13 -6.35 -17.70
C GLY A 478 70.60 -5.00 -18.21
N ILE A 479 71.41 -3.97 -17.99
CA ILE A 479 71.20 -2.59 -18.38
C ILE A 479 70.81 -2.57 -19.86
N ASP A 480 69.54 -2.32 -20.17
CA ASP A 480 69.08 -1.62 -21.40
C ASP A 480 67.55 -1.39 -21.49
N GLU A 481 66.69 -1.88 -20.57
CA GLU A 481 65.23 -1.64 -20.66
C GLU A 481 64.65 -0.60 -19.66
N GLU A 482 65.41 -0.10 -18.68
CA GLU A 482 64.86 0.87 -17.69
C GLU A 482 64.60 2.27 -18.26
N LYS A 483 65.25 2.65 -19.37
CA LYS A 483 65.08 3.99 -19.96
C LYS A 483 63.80 4.14 -20.79
N ASP A 484 63.21 3.05 -21.27
CA ASP A 484 61.93 3.10 -21.99
C ASP A 484 60.73 2.95 -21.02
N ILE A 485 60.88 2.24 -19.89
CA ILE A 485 59.79 2.01 -18.94
C ILE A 485 59.55 3.20 -18.00
N GLN A 486 60.59 3.95 -17.62
CA GLN A 486 60.44 5.13 -16.75
C GLN A 486 59.97 6.39 -17.50
N SER A 487 60.34 6.52 -18.78
CA SER A 487 59.93 7.64 -19.63
C SER A 487 58.46 7.49 -20.08
N GLU A 488 57.96 6.28 -20.33
CA GLU A 488 56.53 6.03 -20.56
C GLU A 488 55.67 6.18 -19.29
N LYS A 489 56.15 5.78 -18.10
CA LYS A 489 55.36 5.87 -16.85
C LYS A 489 55.15 7.31 -16.34
N GLN A 490 56.09 8.23 -16.58
CA GLN A 490 55.96 9.61 -16.07
C GLN A 490 55.20 10.56 -17.00
N GLN A 491 55.18 10.32 -18.32
CA GLN A 491 54.36 11.13 -19.25
C GLN A 491 52.92 10.62 -19.38
N SER A 492 52.66 9.33 -19.18
CA SER A 492 51.31 8.75 -19.30
C SER A 492 50.46 8.89 -18.02
N ALA A 493 51.08 8.83 -16.84
CA ALA A 493 50.37 8.73 -15.56
C ALA A 493 49.63 10.01 -15.10
N SER A 494 50.02 11.20 -15.59
CA SER A 494 49.41 12.47 -15.18
C SER A 494 48.21 12.90 -16.05
N GLN A 495 48.12 12.43 -17.30
CA GLN A 495 46.95 12.65 -18.17
C GLN A 495 45.97 11.46 -18.17
N GLN A 496 46.43 10.22 -18.00
CA GLN A 496 45.55 9.04 -17.91
C GLN A 496 44.79 8.98 -16.59
N GLY A 497 45.41 9.33 -15.45
CA GLY A 497 44.74 9.29 -14.14
C GLY A 497 43.49 10.19 -14.06
N ASP A 498 43.50 11.35 -14.72
CA ASP A 498 42.36 12.27 -14.74
C ASP A 498 41.27 11.83 -15.74
N GLN A 499 41.65 11.14 -16.83
CA GLN A 499 40.70 10.53 -17.77
C GLN A 499 40.05 9.26 -17.21
N ASP A 500 40.81 8.43 -16.51
CA ASP A 500 40.33 7.20 -15.88
C ASP A 500 39.45 7.52 -14.67
N ALA A 501 39.76 8.55 -13.88
CA ALA A 501 38.87 9.04 -12.82
C ALA A 501 37.53 9.55 -13.38
N ARG A 502 37.54 10.24 -14.52
CA ARG A 502 36.31 10.69 -15.21
C ARG A 502 35.50 9.52 -15.77
N LYS A 503 36.16 8.52 -16.37
CA LYS A 503 35.50 7.29 -16.84
C LYS A 503 34.85 6.52 -15.70
N ARG A 504 35.58 6.28 -14.61
CA ARG A 504 35.06 5.62 -13.41
C ARG A 504 33.86 6.35 -12.81
N LYS A 505 33.89 7.69 -12.80
CA LYS A 505 32.75 8.50 -12.34
C LYS A 505 31.54 8.37 -13.27
N ALA A 506 31.76 8.38 -14.58
CA ALA A 506 30.69 8.20 -15.57
C ALA A 506 30.06 6.80 -15.47
N GLU A 507 30.87 5.75 -15.34
CA GLU A 507 30.42 4.36 -15.14
C GLU A 507 29.56 4.23 -13.87
N PHE A 508 30.03 4.80 -12.76
CA PHE A 508 29.30 4.83 -11.49
C PHE A 508 27.97 5.60 -11.58
N ASP A 509 27.93 6.71 -12.31
CA ASP A 509 26.70 7.46 -12.54
C ASP A 509 25.71 6.65 -13.39
N THR A 510 26.16 5.92 -14.42
CA THR A 510 25.31 5.00 -15.21
C THR A 510 24.76 3.84 -14.40
N GLU A 511 25.56 3.25 -13.50
CA GLU A 511 25.10 2.20 -12.58
C GLU A 511 24.11 2.73 -11.55
N ALA A 512 24.33 3.94 -11.04
CA ALA A 512 23.36 4.58 -10.15
C ALA A 512 22.03 4.82 -10.87
N ILE A 513 22.08 5.17 -12.17
CA ILE A 513 20.89 5.30 -13.00
C ILE A 513 20.21 3.94 -13.18
N SER A 514 20.94 2.88 -13.54
CA SER A 514 20.34 1.54 -13.74
C SER A 514 19.66 1.00 -12.47
N ALA A 515 20.14 1.35 -11.27
CA ALA A 515 19.54 0.96 -10.00
C ALA A 515 18.21 1.67 -9.67
N LEU A 516 17.88 2.80 -10.31
CA LEU A 516 16.66 3.56 -10.00
C LEU A 516 15.38 2.81 -10.45
N PRO A 517 14.33 2.79 -9.61
CA PRO A 517 13.03 2.24 -9.96
C PRO A 517 12.27 3.11 -10.97
N ILE A 518 11.35 2.50 -11.71
CA ILE A 518 10.46 3.17 -12.67
C ILE A 518 9.03 3.12 -12.12
N VAL A 519 8.36 4.26 -12.03
CA VAL A 519 6.94 4.38 -11.63
C VAL A 519 6.11 4.78 -12.84
N ILE A 520 5.12 3.96 -13.20
CA ILE A 520 4.22 4.21 -14.32
C ILE A 520 2.80 4.46 -13.80
N ILE A 521 2.30 5.68 -13.99
CA ILE A 521 0.90 6.05 -13.67
C ILE A 521 0.10 6.01 -14.97
N ARG A 522 -0.86 5.09 -15.07
CA ARG A 522 -1.67 4.88 -16.27
C ARG A 522 -3.06 5.47 -16.13
N ASN A 523 -3.65 5.78 -17.29
CA ASN A 523 -5.02 6.28 -17.39
C ASN A 523 -5.26 7.51 -16.50
N PHE A 524 -4.28 8.41 -16.47
CA PHE A 524 -4.31 9.63 -15.66
C PHE A 524 -5.31 10.62 -16.29
N ASP A 525 -6.60 10.37 -16.10
CA ASP A 525 -7.67 11.18 -16.65
C ASP A 525 -8.87 11.24 -15.69
N SER A 526 -9.60 12.35 -15.70
CA SER A 526 -10.78 12.57 -14.86
C SER A 526 -12.06 12.03 -15.47
N ARG A 527 -12.00 11.46 -16.68
CA ARG A 527 -13.16 10.91 -17.40
C ARG A 527 -13.93 9.91 -16.54
N ALA A 528 -15.24 10.11 -16.48
CA ALA A 528 -16.16 9.10 -16.00
C ALA A 528 -16.18 7.94 -17.01
N ILE A 529 -16.00 6.72 -16.55
CA ILE A 529 -16.73 5.62 -17.18
C ILE A 529 -18.14 5.79 -16.64
N SER A 530 -19.04 6.31 -17.47
CA SER A 530 -20.48 6.31 -17.22
C SER A 530 -20.91 4.85 -17.10
N GLY A 531 -20.93 4.36 -15.88
CA GLY A 531 -21.27 3.00 -15.52
C GLY A 531 -21.96 3.02 -14.17
N ILE A 532 -23.05 2.26 -14.10
CA ILE A 532 -24.01 2.15 -13.00
C ILE A 532 -23.30 2.06 -11.63
N GLY A 533 -23.66 2.95 -10.70
CA GLY A 533 -23.31 2.83 -9.26
C GLY A 533 -22.19 3.74 -8.73
N LEU A 534 -21.72 4.73 -9.49
CA LEU A 534 -20.60 5.60 -9.11
C LEU A 534 -21.08 6.84 -8.32
N THR A 535 -20.96 6.82 -7.00
CA THR A 535 -21.30 7.94 -6.09
C THR A 535 -20.16 8.94 -5.86
N ALA A 536 -18.97 8.71 -6.43
CA ALA A 536 -17.87 9.67 -6.33
C ALA A 536 -18.22 10.96 -7.09
N THR A 537 -18.30 12.08 -6.37
CA THR A 537 -18.53 13.40 -6.96
C THR A 537 -17.36 13.78 -7.88
N PRO A 538 -17.58 14.56 -8.97
CA PRO A 538 -16.50 15.00 -9.86
C PRO A 538 -15.29 15.60 -9.12
N ASN A 539 -15.55 16.34 -8.04
CA ASN A 539 -14.53 16.96 -7.20
C ASN A 539 -13.63 15.96 -6.44
N SER A 540 -14.10 14.75 -6.10
CA SER A 540 -13.25 13.78 -5.40
C SER A 540 -12.23 13.15 -6.34
N ARG A 541 -12.60 12.91 -7.61
CA ARG A 541 -11.70 12.37 -8.65
C ARG A 541 -10.55 13.31 -8.93
N GLU A 542 -10.82 14.61 -9.05
CA GLU A 542 -9.77 15.61 -9.24
C GLU A 542 -8.80 15.66 -8.06
N LYS A 543 -9.31 15.55 -6.83
CA LYS A 543 -8.47 15.47 -5.62
C LYS A 543 -7.53 14.27 -5.64
N ILE A 544 -8.03 13.08 -6.03
CA ILE A 544 -7.22 11.85 -6.17
C ILE A 544 -6.08 12.06 -7.18
N LEU A 545 -6.39 12.60 -8.36
CA LEU A 545 -5.38 12.85 -9.41
C LEU A 545 -4.36 13.91 -8.97
N ASN A 546 -4.80 14.96 -8.27
CA ASN A 546 -3.90 15.97 -7.73
C ASN A 546 -2.95 15.39 -6.66
N THR A 547 -3.44 14.52 -5.78
CA THR A 547 -2.60 13.83 -4.79
C THR A 547 -1.56 12.93 -5.47
N LEU A 548 -1.94 12.18 -6.51
CA LEU A 548 -1.01 11.37 -7.30
C LEU A 548 0.02 12.23 -8.05
N ALA A 549 -0.40 13.37 -8.61
CA ALA A 549 0.49 14.31 -9.27
C ALA A 549 1.53 14.91 -8.31
N GLN A 550 1.10 15.31 -7.11
CA GLN A 550 1.99 15.81 -6.05
C GLN A 550 3.00 14.75 -5.64
N TRP A 551 2.56 13.51 -5.40
CA TRP A 551 3.46 12.41 -5.06
C TRP A 551 4.42 12.05 -6.20
N ALA A 552 3.95 12.04 -7.44
CA ALA A 552 4.80 11.84 -8.61
C ALA A 552 5.87 12.93 -8.73
N GLY A 553 5.51 14.18 -8.43
CA GLY A 553 6.44 15.31 -8.36
C GLY A 553 7.49 15.11 -7.28
N THR A 554 7.09 14.74 -6.06
CA THR A 554 8.05 14.52 -4.97
C THR A 554 9.00 13.36 -5.23
N LEU A 555 8.58 12.30 -5.93
CA LEU A 555 9.48 11.21 -6.33
C LEU A 555 10.52 11.65 -7.35
N ALA A 556 10.11 12.45 -8.34
CA ALA A 556 11.00 12.95 -9.39
C ALA A 556 11.98 14.00 -8.85
N GLU A 557 11.51 14.95 -8.04
CA GLU A 557 12.33 16.03 -7.45
C GLU A 557 13.36 15.49 -6.45
N ASN A 558 13.00 14.47 -5.66
CA ASN A 558 13.92 13.81 -4.73
C ASN A 558 14.82 12.74 -5.38
N GLN A 559 14.76 12.58 -6.70
CA GLN A 559 15.53 11.60 -7.47
C GLN A 559 15.36 10.15 -6.97
N VAL A 560 14.16 9.79 -6.53
CA VAL A 560 13.86 8.46 -5.99
C VAL A 560 13.53 7.47 -7.11
N ALA A 561 12.86 7.93 -8.16
CA ALA A 561 12.39 7.09 -9.26
C ALA A 561 12.22 7.86 -10.57
N HIS A 562 12.31 7.17 -11.70
CA HIS A 562 11.85 7.67 -12.99
C HIS A 562 10.34 7.57 -13.06
N VAL A 563 9.64 8.69 -13.17
CA VAL A 563 8.17 8.70 -13.21
C VAL A 563 7.68 8.93 -14.64
N ILE A 564 6.82 8.03 -15.12
CA ILE A 564 6.15 8.13 -16.42
C ILE A 564 4.64 8.19 -16.18
N VAL A 565 3.99 9.27 -16.61
CA VAL A 565 2.54 9.44 -16.52
C VAL A 565 1.93 9.34 -17.90
N ILE A 566 0.96 8.44 -18.07
CA ILE A 566 0.25 8.19 -19.32
C ILE A 566 -1.17 8.75 -19.21
N SER A 567 -1.55 9.65 -20.11
CA SER A 567 -2.89 10.24 -20.17
C SER A 567 -3.43 10.29 -21.60
N ASP A 568 -4.74 10.11 -21.77
CA ASP A 568 -5.44 10.32 -23.05
C ASP A 568 -5.56 11.82 -23.38
N ASN A 569 -5.82 12.63 -22.36
CA ASN A 569 -6.04 14.06 -22.53
C ASN A 569 -4.76 14.88 -22.27
N ARG A 570 -4.40 15.75 -23.23
CA ARG A 570 -3.27 16.69 -23.13
C ARG A 570 -3.45 17.69 -21.99
N GLU A 571 -4.68 18.08 -21.64
CA GLU A 571 -4.96 19.07 -20.60
C GLU A 571 -4.42 18.65 -19.23
N ASN A 572 -4.33 17.34 -18.97
CA ASN A 572 -3.77 16.79 -17.73
C ASN A 572 -2.29 17.13 -17.51
N SER A 573 -1.55 17.50 -18.58
CA SER A 573 -0.19 18.04 -18.46
C SER A 573 -0.12 19.26 -17.54
N ARG A 574 -1.15 20.12 -17.56
CA ARG A 574 -1.21 21.32 -16.71
C ARG A 574 -1.35 20.96 -15.24
N ARG A 575 -2.03 19.86 -14.91
CA ARG A 575 -2.17 19.36 -13.53
C ARG A 575 -0.82 18.87 -13.00
N LEU A 576 -0.07 18.11 -13.81
CA LEU A 576 1.28 17.66 -13.47
C LEU A 576 2.29 18.80 -13.39
N ALA A 577 2.21 19.77 -14.32
CA ALA A 577 3.07 20.94 -14.33
C ALA A 577 2.85 21.84 -13.09
N LYS A 578 1.66 21.85 -12.48
CA LYS A 578 1.42 22.51 -11.19
C LYS A 578 2.07 21.79 -10.01
N ALA A 579 2.28 20.48 -10.13
CA ALA A 579 2.89 19.67 -9.07
C ALA A 579 4.43 19.74 -9.09
N ILE A 580 5.05 20.04 -10.24
CA ILE A 580 6.49 20.22 -10.40
C ILE A 580 6.77 21.72 -10.59
N VAL A 581 7.25 22.40 -9.55
CA VAL A 581 7.53 23.85 -9.62
C VAL A 581 8.90 24.12 -10.24
N SER A 582 9.83 23.16 -10.11
CA SER A 582 11.26 23.36 -10.35
C SER A 582 11.69 23.27 -11.82
N LYS A 583 11.03 22.44 -12.64
CA LYS A 583 11.45 22.16 -14.03
C LYS A 583 10.27 21.86 -14.97
N PRO A 584 10.40 22.18 -16.28
CA PRO A 584 9.37 21.85 -17.26
C PRO A 584 9.22 20.33 -17.45
N LEU A 585 7.99 19.90 -17.67
CA LEU A 585 7.63 18.50 -17.85
C LEU A 585 8.08 17.98 -19.23
N ASN A 586 8.63 16.77 -19.27
CA ASN A 586 9.05 16.14 -20.53
C ASN A 586 7.83 15.54 -21.23
N SER A 587 7.22 16.29 -22.14
CA SER A 587 6.00 15.89 -22.85
C SER A 587 6.32 15.10 -24.11
N ILE A 588 5.88 13.85 -24.16
CA ILE A 588 6.05 12.95 -25.30
C ILE A 588 4.67 12.69 -25.89
N ALA A 589 4.43 13.23 -27.09
CA ALA A 589 3.17 13.08 -27.78
C ALA A 589 3.20 11.85 -28.70
N LEU A 590 2.13 11.06 -28.67
CA LEU A 590 1.88 9.98 -29.61
C LEU A 590 0.75 10.39 -30.55
N TYR A 591 1.09 10.46 -31.83
CA TYR A 591 0.19 10.84 -32.90
C TYR A 591 -0.27 9.62 -33.70
N ASP A 592 -1.31 9.83 -34.52
CA ASP A 592 -1.77 8.83 -35.47
C ASP A 592 -0.76 8.74 -36.62
N ALA A 593 -0.52 7.52 -37.12
CA ALA A 593 0.37 7.32 -38.25
C ALA A 593 -0.11 8.08 -39.48
N ASP A 594 0.83 8.59 -40.28
CA ASP A 594 0.53 9.01 -41.63
C ASP A 594 0.07 7.81 -42.48
N PRO A 595 -0.69 8.04 -43.57
CA PRO A 595 -1.20 6.95 -44.40
C PRO A 595 -0.12 6.01 -44.94
N ALA A 596 1.08 6.51 -45.24
CA ALA A 596 2.17 5.68 -45.76
C ALA A 596 2.77 4.80 -44.65
N SER A 597 3.03 5.35 -43.46
CA SER A 597 3.50 4.58 -42.29
C SER A 597 2.47 3.56 -41.82
N SER A 598 1.17 3.90 -41.88
CA SER A 598 0.07 2.99 -41.52
C SER A 598 0.06 1.75 -42.41
N LEU A 599 0.21 1.94 -43.73
CA LEU A 599 0.29 0.85 -44.70
C LEU A 599 1.56 0.03 -44.53
N ALA A 600 2.71 0.67 -44.29
CA ALA A 600 3.96 -0.02 -44.02
C ALA A 600 3.85 -0.90 -42.77
N PHE A 601 3.24 -0.39 -41.70
CA PHE A 601 3.00 -1.11 -40.46
C PHE A 601 2.10 -2.35 -40.66
N VAL A 602 0.98 -2.19 -41.37
CA VAL A 602 0.05 -3.29 -41.67
C VAL A 602 0.73 -4.34 -42.55
N LYS A 603 1.43 -3.93 -43.61
CA LYS A 603 2.20 -4.82 -44.50
C LYS A 603 3.25 -5.61 -43.74
N GLN A 604 4.03 -4.95 -42.89
CA GLN A 604 5.07 -5.62 -42.10
C GLN A 604 4.48 -6.65 -41.13
N LYS A 605 3.43 -6.28 -40.39
CA LYS A 605 2.79 -7.18 -39.42
C LYS A 605 2.07 -8.37 -40.08
N LEU A 606 1.62 -8.24 -41.33
CA LEU A 606 1.02 -9.36 -42.06
C LEU A 606 2.07 -10.17 -42.84
N GLY A 607 3.19 -9.53 -43.19
CA GLY A 607 4.33 -10.08 -43.93
C GLY A 607 5.09 -11.21 -43.25
N ASP A 608 5.05 -11.29 -41.91
CA ASP A 608 5.73 -12.36 -41.16
C ASP A 608 5.20 -13.78 -41.49
N ASN A 609 4.03 -13.91 -42.13
CA ASN A 609 3.48 -15.20 -42.57
C ASN A 609 2.96 -15.23 -44.03
N ALA A 610 2.83 -14.09 -44.71
CA ALA A 610 2.32 -14.04 -46.08
C ALA A 610 2.86 -12.81 -46.84
N ASN A 611 3.48 -13.03 -48.00
CA ASN A 611 3.74 -11.99 -49.01
C ASN A 611 2.40 -11.49 -49.58
N VAL A 612 1.63 -10.75 -48.79
CA VAL A 612 0.35 -10.15 -49.23
C VAL A 612 0.66 -8.84 -49.93
N ALA A 613 0.71 -8.87 -51.25
CA ALA A 613 0.62 -7.65 -52.05
C ALA A 613 -0.85 -7.18 -51.99
N PHE A 614 -1.14 -6.14 -51.21
CA PHE A 614 -2.46 -5.51 -51.22
C PHE A 614 -2.76 -4.93 -52.61
N THR A 615 -3.97 -5.18 -53.08
CA THR A 615 -4.53 -4.50 -54.25
C THR A 615 -4.73 -3.00 -53.97
N GLU A 616 -4.79 -2.16 -55.01
CA GLU A 616 -5.03 -0.72 -54.84
C GLU A 616 -6.35 -0.43 -54.11
N ASP A 617 -7.37 -1.24 -54.33
CA ASP A 617 -8.67 -1.14 -53.65
C ASP A 617 -8.57 -1.45 -52.15
N GLU A 618 -7.81 -2.48 -51.77
CA GLU A 618 -7.57 -2.80 -50.36
C GLU A 618 -6.76 -1.71 -49.66
N VAL A 619 -5.82 -1.08 -50.37
CA VAL A 619 -5.06 0.07 -49.86
C VAL A 619 -6.00 1.26 -49.61
N GLN A 620 -6.92 1.56 -50.54
CA GLN A 620 -7.91 2.62 -50.34
C GLN A 620 -8.84 2.31 -49.16
N CYS A 621 -9.28 1.06 -48.99
CA CYS A 621 -10.07 0.63 -47.83
C CYS A 621 -9.29 0.82 -46.52
N LEU A 622 -8.02 0.43 -46.46
CA LEU A 622 -7.18 0.62 -45.27
C LEU A 622 -6.98 2.10 -44.94
N GLN A 623 -6.81 2.96 -45.95
CA GLN A 623 -6.71 4.40 -45.75
C GLN A 623 -7.96 5.01 -45.10
N ARG A 624 -9.13 4.35 -45.19
CA ARG A 624 -10.35 4.81 -44.52
C ARG A 624 -10.24 4.76 -43.00
N LEU A 625 -9.51 3.80 -42.45
CA LEU A 625 -9.34 3.68 -41.00
C LEU A 625 -8.39 4.74 -40.42
N GLY A 626 -7.51 5.29 -41.25
CA GLY A 626 -6.44 6.19 -40.84
C GLY A 626 -5.35 5.48 -40.03
N GLY A 627 -4.56 6.26 -39.28
CA GLY A 627 -3.35 5.78 -38.62
C GLY A 627 -3.47 5.41 -37.15
N ARG A 628 -4.68 5.18 -36.63
CA ARG A 628 -4.89 4.85 -35.23
C ARG A 628 -4.39 3.44 -34.93
N ALA A 629 -3.50 3.30 -33.95
CA ALA A 629 -2.86 2.02 -33.64
C ALA A 629 -3.86 0.90 -33.30
N SER A 630 -4.86 1.16 -32.46
CA SER A 630 -5.88 0.16 -32.08
C SER A 630 -6.69 -0.35 -33.28
N ASP A 631 -6.99 0.53 -34.22
CA ASP A 631 -7.83 0.20 -35.38
C ASP A 631 -7.02 -0.60 -36.40
N LEU A 632 -5.75 -0.21 -36.61
CA LEU A 632 -4.79 -0.97 -37.43
C LEU A 632 -4.52 -2.37 -36.85
N GLU A 633 -4.30 -2.48 -35.52
CA GLU A 633 -4.12 -3.78 -34.85
C GLU A 633 -5.37 -4.66 -34.95
N SER A 634 -6.56 -4.07 -34.84
CA SER A 634 -7.83 -4.77 -35.00
C SER A 634 -7.99 -5.33 -36.42
N VAL A 635 -7.63 -4.58 -37.46
CA VAL A 635 -7.59 -5.11 -38.84
C VAL A 635 -6.60 -6.24 -38.98
N ILE A 636 -5.37 -6.06 -38.49
CA ILE A 636 -4.31 -7.08 -38.59
C ILE A 636 -4.80 -8.38 -37.95
N HIS A 637 -5.40 -8.30 -36.76
CA HIS A 637 -5.94 -9.47 -36.07
C HIS A 637 -7.08 -10.15 -36.87
N LYS A 638 -8.01 -9.37 -37.43
CA LYS A 638 -9.12 -9.87 -38.26
C LYS A 638 -8.64 -10.55 -39.55
N VAL A 639 -7.68 -9.93 -40.24
CA VAL A 639 -7.09 -10.47 -41.47
C VAL A 639 -6.29 -11.74 -41.18
N ARG A 640 -5.53 -11.78 -40.07
CA ARG A 640 -4.85 -13.01 -39.61
C ARG A 640 -5.82 -14.16 -39.31
N ASN A 641 -7.04 -13.85 -38.89
CA ASN A 641 -8.10 -14.83 -38.66
C ASN A 641 -8.86 -15.23 -39.94
N GLY A 642 -8.39 -14.80 -41.12
CA GLY A 642 -8.93 -15.21 -42.42
C GLY A 642 -10.02 -14.32 -43.01
N GLN A 643 -10.31 -13.15 -42.42
CA GLN A 643 -11.25 -12.18 -43.02
C GLN A 643 -10.58 -11.37 -44.14
N SER A 644 -11.36 -10.96 -45.15
CA SER A 644 -10.87 -10.03 -46.16
C SER A 644 -10.71 -8.61 -45.59
N VAL A 645 -9.77 -7.85 -46.13
CA VAL A 645 -9.47 -6.48 -45.67
C VAL A 645 -10.71 -5.57 -45.75
N GLN A 646 -11.47 -5.69 -46.83
CA GLN A 646 -12.67 -4.89 -47.07
C GLN A 646 -13.74 -5.14 -46.00
N VAL A 647 -14.02 -6.41 -45.68
CA VAL A 647 -15.00 -6.79 -44.66
C VAL A 647 -14.51 -6.37 -43.28
N ALA A 648 -13.22 -6.55 -42.99
CA ALA A 648 -12.64 -6.16 -41.70
C ALA A 648 -12.74 -4.64 -41.45
N VAL A 649 -12.44 -3.83 -42.47
CA VAL A 649 -12.56 -2.36 -42.43
C VAL A 649 -14.01 -1.94 -42.22
N GLU A 650 -14.95 -2.49 -42.99
CA GLU A 650 -16.37 -2.12 -42.91
C GLU A 650 -16.96 -2.46 -41.54
N GLU A 651 -16.58 -3.60 -40.95
CA GLU A 651 -17.01 -3.98 -39.61
C GLU A 651 -16.43 -3.06 -38.51
N ILE A 652 -15.23 -2.50 -38.72
CA ILE A 652 -14.67 -1.50 -37.79
C ILE A 652 -15.42 -0.17 -37.92
N ILE A 653 -15.76 0.25 -39.14
CA ILE A 653 -16.56 1.46 -39.37
C ILE A 653 -17.95 1.30 -38.75
N SER A 654 -18.62 0.15 -38.95
CA SER A 654 -19.95 -0.09 -38.38
C SER A 654 -19.92 -0.10 -36.84
N ARG A 655 -18.89 -0.71 -36.25
CA ARG A 655 -18.65 -0.64 -34.80
C ARG A 655 -18.44 0.81 -34.33
N ALA A 656 -17.67 1.61 -35.07
CA ALA A 656 -17.46 3.01 -34.75
C ALA A 656 -18.76 3.83 -34.86
N VAL A 657 -19.67 3.51 -35.78
CA VAL A 657 -21.01 4.12 -35.86
C VAL A 657 -21.83 3.79 -34.62
N SER A 658 -21.83 2.54 -34.16
CA SER A 658 -22.51 2.14 -32.91
C SER A 658 -21.92 2.82 -31.69
N GLU A 659 -20.58 2.90 -31.59
CA GLU A 659 -19.88 3.63 -30.54
C GLU A 659 -20.27 5.11 -30.56
N LEU A 660 -20.35 5.72 -31.74
CA LEU A 660 -20.70 7.12 -31.89
C LEU A 660 -22.16 7.40 -31.51
N ARG A 661 -23.09 6.52 -31.87
CA ARG A 661 -24.50 6.63 -31.45
C ARG A 661 -24.62 6.61 -29.93
N ASN A 662 -23.95 5.66 -29.27
CA ASN A 662 -23.99 5.60 -27.81
C ASN A 662 -23.25 6.80 -27.17
N SER A 663 -22.00 7.05 -27.57
CA SER A 663 -21.14 8.08 -27.00
C SER A 663 -21.61 9.51 -27.26
N ALA A 664 -22.08 9.85 -28.47
CA ALA A 664 -22.51 11.21 -28.81
C ALA A 664 -23.98 11.48 -28.49
N PHE A 665 -24.88 10.52 -28.73
CA PHE A 665 -26.34 10.74 -28.66
C PHE A 665 -27.02 10.09 -27.45
N GLY A 666 -26.41 9.06 -26.85
CA GLY A 666 -26.96 8.37 -25.68
C GLY A 666 -28.29 7.70 -26.01
N ASP A 667 -28.24 6.67 -26.86
CA ASP A 667 -29.42 5.89 -27.27
C ASP A 667 -29.97 5.02 -26.12
N ASP A 668 -29.18 4.78 -25.06
CA ASP A 668 -29.65 4.13 -23.83
C ASP A 668 -30.40 5.12 -22.92
N VAL A 669 -31.54 4.68 -22.36
CA VAL A 669 -32.60 5.51 -21.74
C VAL A 669 -32.11 6.40 -20.58
N ASP A 670 -31.02 6.01 -19.90
CA ASP A 670 -30.48 6.73 -18.73
C ASP A 670 -29.21 7.57 -19.01
N ASP A 671 -28.55 7.41 -20.16
CA ASP A 671 -27.24 8.05 -20.45
C ASP A 671 -27.34 9.43 -21.12
N GLY A 672 -28.54 9.84 -21.54
CA GLY A 672 -28.76 11.11 -22.24
C GLY A 672 -28.69 12.37 -21.35
N GLN A 673 -28.88 12.24 -20.03
CA GLN A 673 -29.01 13.39 -19.12
C GLN A 673 -27.69 13.86 -18.47
N GLY A 674 -26.59 13.10 -18.64
CA GLY A 674 -25.31 13.38 -17.99
C GLY A 674 -24.25 14.06 -18.87
N LYS A 675 -24.55 14.35 -20.15
CA LYS A 675 -23.56 14.85 -21.11
C LYS A 675 -23.47 16.39 -21.10
N PRO A 676 -22.27 16.99 -21.27
CA PRO A 676 -22.10 18.44 -21.29
C PRO A 676 -22.59 19.11 -22.59
N TRP A 677 -23.11 18.33 -23.55
CA TRP A 677 -23.69 18.81 -24.81
C TRP A 677 -25.07 18.21 -25.08
N THR A 678 -25.85 18.87 -25.93
CA THR A 678 -27.17 18.39 -26.36
C THR A 678 -27.09 17.52 -27.63
N ARG A 679 -28.10 16.67 -27.86
CA ARG A 679 -28.20 15.85 -29.09
C ARG A 679 -28.12 16.69 -30.37
N ASP A 680 -28.75 17.87 -30.38
CA ASP A 680 -28.73 18.79 -31.51
C ASP A 680 -27.33 19.34 -31.80
N GLN A 681 -26.59 19.68 -30.74
CA GLN A 681 -25.21 20.16 -30.82
C GLN A 681 -24.33 19.08 -31.44
N ALA A 682 -24.46 17.83 -30.98
CA ALA A 682 -23.74 16.70 -31.54
C ALA A 682 -24.09 16.47 -33.03
N TRP A 683 -25.38 16.49 -33.39
CA TRP A 683 -25.82 16.31 -34.78
C TRP A 683 -25.28 17.39 -35.71
N THR A 684 -25.28 18.65 -35.28
CA THR A 684 -24.79 19.77 -36.10
C THR A 684 -23.31 19.59 -36.44
N VAL A 685 -22.50 19.15 -35.48
CA VAL A 685 -21.08 18.84 -35.67
C VAL A 685 -20.89 17.65 -36.59
N VAL A 686 -21.62 16.55 -36.35
CA VAL A 686 -21.59 15.34 -37.21
C VAL A 686 -21.96 15.66 -38.66
N LYS A 687 -23.01 16.44 -38.88
CA LYS A 687 -23.49 16.84 -40.21
C LYS A 687 -22.48 17.75 -40.92
N ALA A 688 -21.83 18.65 -40.19
CA ALA A 688 -20.79 19.51 -40.77
C ALA A 688 -19.54 18.70 -41.15
N LEU A 689 -19.12 17.77 -40.28
CA LEU A 689 -17.94 16.93 -40.47
C LEU A 689 -18.14 15.74 -41.42
N SER A 690 -19.39 15.37 -41.73
CA SER A 690 -19.67 14.36 -42.76
C SER A 690 -19.45 14.89 -44.18
N THR A 691 -19.65 16.21 -44.37
CA THR A 691 -19.49 16.87 -45.68
C THR A 691 -18.10 17.47 -45.84
N LYS A 692 -17.56 18.07 -44.79
CA LYS A 692 -16.24 18.72 -44.79
C LYS A 692 -15.31 18.01 -43.83
N SER A 693 -14.05 17.83 -44.22
CA SER A 693 -13.05 17.20 -43.34
C SER A 693 -12.67 18.08 -42.14
N GLU A 694 -12.79 19.40 -42.29
CA GLU A 694 -12.48 20.38 -41.26
C GLU A 694 -13.52 21.50 -41.31
N VAL A 695 -13.90 22.02 -40.14
CA VAL A 695 -14.88 23.10 -40.01
C VAL A 695 -14.33 24.20 -39.12
N SER A 696 -14.66 25.45 -39.41
CA SER A 696 -14.24 26.59 -38.57
C SER A 696 -14.87 26.50 -37.18
N TYR A 697 -14.05 26.65 -36.15
CA TYR A 697 -14.48 26.59 -34.74
C TYR A 697 -15.54 27.65 -34.43
N TYR A 698 -15.29 28.91 -34.83
CA TYR A 698 -16.20 30.02 -34.54
C TYR A 698 -17.50 29.95 -35.34
N ASP A 699 -17.47 29.37 -36.55
CA ASP A 699 -18.68 29.20 -37.36
C ASP A 699 -19.67 28.23 -36.68
N ILE A 700 -19.19 27.12 -36.12
CA ILE A 700 -20.03 26.20 -35.35
C ILE A 700 -20.51 26.85 -34.05
N LEU A 701 -19.64 27.58 -33.35
CA LEU A 701 -19.94 28.16 -32.03
C LEU A 701 -21.03 29.25 -32.09
N ILE A 702 -21.02 30.09 -33.12
CA ILE A 702 -21.95 31.22 -33.27
C ILE A 702 -23.34 30.73 -33.69
N ASN A 703 -23.40 29.71 -34.54
CA ASN A 703 -24.65 29.23 -35.11
C ASN A 703 -25.47 28.43 -34.08
N PHE A 704 -26.79 28.38 -34.29
CA PHE A 704 -27.67 27.47 -33.54
C PHE A 704 -27.21 26.03 -33.81
N PRO A 705 -27.06 25.16 -32.78
CA PRO A 705 -27.56 25.27 -31.40
C PRO A 705 -26.53 25.69 -30.32
N PHE A 706 -25.31 26.08 -30.67
CA PHE A 706 -24.26 26.38 -29.69
C PHE A 706 -24.40 27.75 -29.04
N LYS A 707 -24.77 28.80 -29.80
CA LYS A 707 -25.03 30.17 -29.30
C LYS A 707 -23.92 30.69 -28.35
N GLY A 708 -22.66 30.36 -28.60
CA GLY A 708 -21.53 30.77 -27.75
C GLY A 708 -21.16 29.81 -26.61
N ASN A 709 -21.81 28.64 -26.50
CA ASN A 709 -21.46 27.62 -25.50
C ASN A 709 -20.17 26.87 -25.89
N GLU A 710 -19.02 27.32 -25.39
CA GLU A 710 -17.73 26.64 -25.58
C GLU A 710 -17.61 25.32 -24.80
N ASP A 711 -18.29 25.21 -23.66
CA ASP A 711 -18.19 24.04 -22.78
C ASP A 711 -18.69 22.78 -23.48
N ALA A 712 -19.69 22.90 -24.36
CA ALA A 712 -20.16 21.81 -25.20
C ALA A 712 -19.07 21.30 -26.16
N LEU A 713 -18.34 22.20 -26.82
CA LEU A 713 -17.26 21.83 -27.76
C LEU A 713 -16.05 21.22 -27.03
N ARG A 714 -15.65 21.81 -25.90
CA ARG A 714 -14.61 21.25 -25.04
C ARG A 714 -15.02 19.90 -24.46
N GLY A 715 -16.29 19.74 -24.10
CA GLY A 715 -16.87 18.47 -23.68
C GLY A 715 -16.77 17.40 -24.78
N MET A 716 -17.08 17.75 -26.03
CA MET A 716 -16.96 16.84 -27.17
C MET A 716 -15.50 16.50 -27.51
N GLU A 717 -14.56 17.44 -27.35
CA GLU A 717 -13.12 17.17 -27.47
C GLU A 717 -12.66 16.22 -26.36
N ASN A 718 -13.08 16.48 -25.13
CA ASN A 718 -12.81 15.62 -23.99
C ASN A 718 -13.42 14.22 -24.16
N ALA A 719 -14.50 14.06 -24.94
CA ALA A 719 -15.08 12.76 -25.26
C ALA A 719 -14.48 12.10 -26.52
N GLU A 720 -13.44 12.70 -27.12
CA GLU A 720 -12.79 12.27 -28.37
C GLU A 720 -13.74 12.15 -29.57
N LEU A 721 -14.89 12.85 -29.53
CA LEU A 721 -15.79 12.96 -30.67
C LEU A 721 -15.17 13.87 -31.73
N ILE A 722 -14.52 14.94 -31.28
CA ILE A 722 -13.84 15.93 -32.11
C ILE A 722 -12.44 16.23 -31.59
N THR A 723 -11.63 16.87 -32.41
CA THR A 723 -10.35 17.48 -32.03
C THR A 723 -10.36 18.95 -32.42
N ILE A 724 -9.94 19.82 -31.51
CA ILE A 724 -9.88 21.27 -31.74
C ILE A 724 -8.45 21.65 -32.12
N GLY A 725 -8.27 22.04 -33.38
CA GLY A 725 -7.01 22.57 -33.88
C GLY A 725 -6.78 23.99 -33.40
N THR A 726 -5.60 24.27 -32.86
CA THR A 726 -5.19 25.60 -32.44
C THR A 726 -4.23 26.23 -33.45
N PHE A 727 -4.43 27.52 -33.74
CA PHE A 727 -3.54 28.34 -34.55
C PHE A 727 -3.12 29.53 -33.69
N GLU A 728 -1.81 29.74 -33.50
CA GLU A 728 -1.26 30.78 -32.61
C GLU A 728 -1.87 30.77 -31.19
N GLY A 729 -2.15 29.58 -30.66
CA GLY A 729 -2.74 29.40 -29.33
C GLY A 729 -4.25 29.67 -29.24
N ARG A 730 -4.94 29.96 -30.36
CA ARG A 730 -6.40 30.14 -30.42
C ARG A 730 -7.08 28.96 -31.11
N PRO A 731 -8.25 28.50 -30.63
CA PRO A 731 -9.08 27.53 -31.36
C PRO A 731 -9.45 28.06 -32.75
N SER A 732 -9.26 27.25 -33.78
CA SER A 732 -9.44 27.68 -35.18
C SER A 732 -10.29 26.70 -35.99
N VAL A 733 -9.97 25.41 -35.93
CA VAL A 733 -10.61 24.36 -36.73
C VAL A 733 -11.06 23.20 -35.87
N ILE A 734 -12.14 22.55 -36.27
CA ILE A 734 -12.68 21.33 -35.66
C ILE A 734 -12.51 20.19 -36.66
N ARG A 735 -11.99 19.06 -36.18
CA ARG A 735 -11.78 17.81 -36.94
C ARG A 735 -12.46 16.63 -36.23
N PRO A 736 -12.72 15.51 -36.92
CA PRO A 736 -13.12 14.27 -36.27
C PRO A 736 -12.08 13.84 -35.23
N GLY A 737 -12.52 13.38 -34.05
CA GLY A 737 -11.61 13.00 -32.96
C GLY A 737 -10.83 11.71 -33.22
N LYS A 738 -11.44 10.78 -33.96
CA LYS A 738 -10.78 9.59 -34.49
C LYS A 738 -10.78 9.64 -36.03
N PRO A 739 -9.73 9.15 -36.70
CA PRO A 739 -9.70 9.11 -38.17
C PRO A 739 -10.90 8.33 -38.77
N VAL A 740 -11.26 7.20 -38.15
CA VAL A 740 -12.43 6.37 -38.54
C VAL A 740 -13.74 7.16 -38.44
N PHE A 741 -13.85 8.13 -37.53
CA PHE A 741 -15.10 8.88 -37.34
C PHE A 741 -15.49 9.73 -38.54
N ARG A 742 -14.55 10.09 -39.42
CA ARG A 742 -14.91 10.72 -40.69
C ARG A 742 -15.91 9.88 -41.48
N TRP A 743 -15.64 8.59 -41.59
CA TRP A 743 -16.49 7.65 -42.33
C TRP A 743 -17.72 7.22 -41.52
N ALA A 744 -17.59 7.16 -40.20
CA ALA A 744 -18.73 6.92 -39.32
C ALA A 744 -19.75 8.08 -39.40
N PHE A 745 -19.30 9.34 -39.45
CA PHE A 745 -20.16 10.49 -39.64
C PHE A 745 -20.85 10.47 -41.00
N GLU A 746 -20.13 10.07 -42.05
CA GLU A 746 -20.72 9.91 -43.38
C GLU A 746 -21.78 8.81 -43.41
N HIS A 747 -21.51 7.64 -42.79
CA HIS A 747 -22.49 6.56 -42.65
C HIS A 747 -23.73 7.01 -41.87
N LEU A 748 -23.53 7.67 -40.73
CA LEU A 748 -24.63 8.15 -39.89
C LEU A 748 -25.44 9.25 -40.58
N ALA A 749 -24.82 10.08 -41.41
CA ALA A 749 -25.50 11.10 -42.20
C ALA A 749 -26.28 10.53 -43.41
N LYS A 750 -25.90 9.34 -43.89
CA LYS A 750 -26.60 8.59 -44.94
C LYS A 750 -27.79 7.78 -44.41
N ASP A 751 -27.83 7.47 -43.12
CA ASP A 751 -28.99 6.84 -42.48
C ASP A 751 -30.19 7.80 -42.51
N ASP A 752 -31.14 7.49 -43.39
CA ASP A 752 -32.33 8.31 -43.61
C ASP A 752 -33.18 8.45 -42.34
N ILE A 753 -33.36 7.37 -41.58
CA ILE A 753 -34.19 7.39 -40.37
C ILE A 753 -33.52 8.29 -39.34
N PHE A 754 -32.25 8.04 -39.06
CA PHE A 754 -31.51 8.79 -38.06
C PHE A 754 -31.42 10.28 -38.42
N ARG A 755 -31.03 10.60 -39.66
CA ARG A 755 -30.97 11.98 -40.17
C ARG A 755 -32.30 12.70 -40.02
N VAL A 756 -33.38 12.09 -40.50
CA VAL A 756 -34.72 12.70 -40.48
C VAL A 756 -35.16 12.97 -39.04
N THR A 757 -34.97 12.01 -38.13
CA THR A 757 -35.33 12.18 -36.71
C THR A 757 -34.57 13.33 -36.05
N GLN A 758 -33.25 13.44 -36.26
CA GLN A 758 -32.46 14.52 -35.68
C GLN A 758 -32.80 15.88 -36.30
N GLU A 759 -33.00 15.95 -37.62
CA GLU A 759 -33.35 17.21 -38.29
C GLU A 759 -34.72 17.74 -37.85
N ILE A 760 -35.72 16.87 -37.72
CA ILE A 760 -37.04 17.26 -37.19
C ILE A 760 -36.89 17.82 -35.78
N GLY A 761 -36.11 17.16 -34.90
CA GLY A 761 -35.88 17.63 -33.53
C GLY A 761 -35.21 19.01 -33.46
N ILE A 762 -34.24 19.27 -34.35
CA ILE A 762 -33.62 20.60 -34.48
C ILE A 762 -34.62 21.64 -34.96
N HIS A 763 -35.38 21.34 -36.02
CA HIS A 763 -36.37 22.25 -36.57
C HIS A 763 -37.47 22.60 -35.55
N GLU A 764 -37.94 21.63 -34.76
CA GLU A 764 -38.94 21.88 -33.69
C GLU A 764 -38.42 22.85 -32.61
N LYS A 765 -37.14 22.78 -32.26
CA LYS A 765 -36.52 23.74 -31.34
C LYS A 765 -36.30 25.12 -31.96
N GLN A 766 -35.99 25.16 -33.25
CA GLN A 766 -35.92 26.43 -33.99
C GLN A 766 -37.30 27.08 -34.11
N LEU A 767 -38.35 26.28 -34.37
CA LEU A 767 -39.74 26.72 -34.42
C LEU A 767 -40.17 27.31 -33.07
N SER A 768 -40.00 26.57 -31.97
CA SER A 768 -40.36 27.09 -30.64
C SER A 768 -39.56 28.36 -30.26
N ALA A 769 -38.28 28.45 -30.64
CA ALA A 769 -37.51 29.67 -30.46
C ALA A 769 -38.06 30.84 -31.31
N LEU A 770 -38.43 30.59 -32.57
CA LEU A 770 -39.04 31.60 -33.44
C LEU A 770 -40.41 32.05 -32.92
N ASP A 771 -41.27 31.13 -32.48
CA ASP A 771 -42.59 31.45 -31.91
C ASP A 771 -42.45 32.35 -30.69
N THR A 772 -41.50 32.07 -29.79
CA THR A 772 -41.24 32.98 -28.66
C THR A 772 -40.74 34.36 -29.09
N THR A 773 -39.98 34.45 -30.18
CA THR A 773 -39.57 35.77 -30.72
C THR A 773 -40.73 36.50 -31.39
N ILE A 774 -41.61 35.78 -32.08
CA ILE A 774 -42.84 36.32 -32.68
C ILE A 774 -43.74 36.89 -31.60
N HIS A 775 -44.04 36.13 -30.55
CA HIS A 775 -44.84 36.61 -29.42
C HIS A 775 -44.22 37.85 -28.75
N LYS A 776 -42.89 37.90 -28.59
CA LYS A 776 -42.22 39.12 -28.06
C LYS A 776 -42.41 40.33 -28.97
N TYR A 777 -42.36 40.15 -30.28
CA TYR A 777 -42.59 41.23 -31.23
C TYR A 777 -44.06 41.66 -31.24
N GLU A 778 -45.00 40.72 -31.14
CA GLU A 778 -46.43 41.00 -31.01
C GLU A 778 -46.74 41.77 -29.71
N ASP A 779 -46.19 41.33 -28.58
CA ASP A 779 -46.33 42.00 -27.28
C ASP A 779 -45.74 43.42 -27.31
N GLU A 780 -44.55 43.60 -27.90
CA GLU A 780 -43.93 44.92 -28.04
C GLU A 780 -44.76 45.84 -28.96
N LEU A 781 -45.33 45.31 -30.05
CA LEU A 781 -46.23 46.07 -30.92
C LEU A 781 -47.52 46.49 -30.19
N VAL A 782 -48.09 45.61 -29.36
CA VAL A 782 -49.25 45.94 -28.52
C VAL A 782 -48.89 47.02 -27.50
N GLN A 783 -47.71 46.95 -26.88
CA GLN A 783 -47.23 47.98 -25.97
C GLN A 783 -47.01 49.33 -26.68
N LEU A 784 -46.40 49.33 -27.86
CA LEU A 784 -46.19 50.55 -28.65
C LEU A 784 -47.52 51.20 -29.05
N LYS A 785 -48.53 50.40 -29.40
CA LYS A 785 -49.88 50.89 -29.67
C LYS A 785 -50.50 51.56 -28.44
N ASN A 786 -50.39 50.93 -27.26
CA ASN A 786 -50.90 51.52 -26.01
C ASN A 786 -50.17 52.83 -25.64
N VAL A 787 -48.88 52.95 -25.96
CA VAL A 787 -48.11 54.19 -25.76
C VAL A 787 -48.53 55.27 -26.76
N GLU A 788 -48.79 54.91 -28.02
CA GLU A 788 -49.31 55.84 -29.04
C GLU A 788 -50.71 56.38 -28.67
N ASP A 789 -51.56 55.56 -28.06
CA ASP A 789 -52.90 55.95 -27.59
C ASP A 789 -52.86 56.92 -26.37
N LEU A 790 -51.79 56.89 -25.55
CA LEU A 790 -51.62 57.75 -24.36
C LEU A 790 -51.04 59.14 -24.66
N ASP A 791 -50.19 59.27 -25.70
CA ASP A 791 -49.41 60.48 -26.02
C ASP A 791 -50.02 61.34 -27.17
N GLY A 792 -51.35 61.30 -27.34
CA GLY A 792 -52.12 61.95 -28.42
C GLY A 792 -52.15 63.50 -28.47
N GLY A 793 -51.16 64.20 -27.92
CA GLY A 793 -51.10 65.67 -27.87
C GLY A 793 -50.39 66.34 -29.05
N TRP A 794 -50.85 67.54 -29.42
CA TRP A 794 -50.29 68.40 -30.50
C TRP A 794 -48.78 68.74 -30.35
N LEU A 795 -48.24 68.66 -29.12
CA LEU A 795 -46.82 68.89 -28.84
C LEU A 795 -45.91 67.84 -29.49
N ASP A 796 -46.40 66.61 -29.69
CA ASP A 796 -45.59 65.47 -30.10
C ASP A 796 -45.34 65.41 -31.63
N TRP A 797 -46.14 66.19 -32.39
CA TRP A 797 -45.88 66.48 -33.81
C TRP A 797 -44.67 67.40 -34.00
N LEU A 798 -44.41 68.30 -33.05
CA LEU A 798 -43.33 69.29 -33.09
C LEU A 798 -41.97 68.73 -32.59
N THR A 799 -41.96 67.73 -31.73
CA THR A 799 -40.74 67.21 -31.06
C THR A 799 -40.09 66.02 -31.77
N GLY A 800 -40.65 65.52 -32.88
CA GLY A 800 -40.08 64.42 -33.67
C GLY A 800 -40.20 63.02 -33.02
N ARG A 801 -40.85 62.90 -31.85
CA ARG A 801 -41.02 61.65 -31.09
C ARG A 801 -41.83 60.58 -31.83
N ARG A 802 -42.83 60.98 -32.63
CA ARG A 802 -43.58 60.05 -33.49
C ARG A 802 -42.73 59.33 -34.54
N ARG A 803 -41.56 59.89 -34.91
CA ARG A 803 -40.69 59.29 -35.91
C ARG A 803 -39.97 58.05 -35.37
N SER A 804 -39.49 58.09 -34.13
CA SER A 804 -38.78 56.96 -33.52
C SER A 804 -39.71 55.78 -33.21
N ILE A 805 -40.94 56.04 -32.75
CA ILE A 805 -41.96 55.00 -32.52
C ILE A 805 -42.33 54.31 -33.84
N ARG A 806 -42.62 55.08 -34.90
CA ARG A 806 -42.94 54.53 -36.23
C ARG A 806 -41.76 53.84 -36.92
N GLU A 807 -40.52 54.25 -36.62
CA GLU A 807 -39.31 53.55 -37.09
C GLU A 807 -39.14 52.21 -36.36
N ARG A 808 -39.41 52.17 -35.05
CA ARG A 808 -39.40 50.95 -34.25
C ARG A 808 -40.51 49.98 -34.65
N GLU A 809 -41.73 50.47 -34.85
CA GLU A 809 -42.87 49.68 -35.33
C GLU A 809 -42.57 49.04 -36.70
N ARG A 810 -42.06 49.83 -37.67
CA ARG A 810 -41.64 49.30 -38.98
C ARG A 810 -40.53 48.27 -38.88
N PHE A 811 -39.57 48.47 -37.96
CA PHE A 811 -38.53 47.48 -37.70
C PHE A 811 -39.10 46.17 -37.16
N LEU A 812 -40.00 46.23 -36.18
CA LEU A 812 -40.65 45.06 -35.59
C LEU A 812 -41.51 44.31 -36.62
N LEU A 813 -42.34 45.02 -37.41
CA LEU A 813 -43.14 44.39 -38.47
C LEU A 813 -42.27 43.70 -39.53
N ARG A 814 -41.12 44.29 -39.90
CA ARG A 814 -40.17 43.65 -40.80
C ARG A 814 -39.58 42.38 -40.18
N LYS A 815 -39.19 42.43 -38.91
CA LYS A 815 -38.62 41.28 -38.19
C LYS A 815 -39.63 40.17 -37.94
N LEU A 816 -40.88 40.52 -37.64
CA LEU A 816 -42.02 39.63 -37.54
C LEU A 816 -42.22 38.90 -38.88
N GLY A 817 -42.28 39.63 -40.00
CA GLY A 817 -42.40 39.03 -41.32
C GLY A 817 -41.22 38.12 -41.71
N GLU A 818 -39.98 38.48 -41.34
CA GLU A 818 -38.80 37.62 -41.53
C GLU A 818 -38.89 36.34 -40.67
N ALA A 819 -39.39 36.42 -39.45
CA ALA A 819 -39.56 35.27 -38.54
C ALA A 819 -40.67 34.33 -39.02
N SER A 820 -41.85 34.86 -39.39
CA SER A 820 -42.98 34.05 -39.89
C SER A 820 -42.62 33.29 -41.17
N ARG A 821 -41.89 33.91 -42.12
CA ARG A 821 -41.42 33.20 -43.33
C ARG A 821 -40.49 32.04 -42.99
N ARG A 822 -39.61 32.20 -41.99
CA ARG A 822 -38.74 31.11 -41.54
C ARG A 822 -39.53 29.97 -40.88
N VAL A 823 -40.59 30.29 -40.14
CA VAL A 823 -41.51 29.28 -39.58
C VAL A 823 -42.12 28.47 -40.74
N ASP A 824 -42.71 29.12 -41.74
CA ASP A 824 -43.31 28.45 -42.90
C ASP A 824 -42.29 27.56 -43.64
N GLU A 825 -41.06 28.05 -43.83
CA GLU A 825 -39.98 27.29 -44.47
C GLU A 825 -39.59 26.05 -43.68
N LEU A 826 -39.44 26.16 -42.35
CA LEU A 826 -39.10 25.04 -41.46
C LEU A 826 -40.24 24.02 -41.38
N GLU A 827 -41.50 24.47 -41.30
CA GLU A 827 -42.66 23.58 -41.33
C GLU A 827 -42.81 22.84 -42.65
N ARG A 828 -42.53 23.51 -43.78
CA ARG A 828 -42.49 22.84 -45.09
C ARG A 828 -41.42 21.75 -45.13
N LYS A 829 -40.19 22.05 -44.68
CA LYS A 829 -39.11 21.06 -44.59
C LYS A 829 -39.47 19.90 -43.67
N ASN A 830 -40.09 20.17 -42.52
CA ASN A 830 -40.57 19.13 -41.62
C ASN A 830 -41.64 18.24 -42.26
N ARG A 831 -42.54 18.79 -43.09
CA ARG A 831 -43.50 17.98 -43.86
C ARG A 831 -42.81 17.07 -44.87
N GLU A 832 -41.81 17.58 -45.59
CA GLU A 832 -41.02 16.79 -46.54
C GLU A 832 -40.27 15.65 -45.83
N LEU A 833 -39.58 15.96 -44.73
CA LEU A 833 -38.86 14.99 -43.90
C LEU A 833 -39.77 13.92 -43.31
N LYS A 834 -40.94 14.29 -42.76
CA LYS A 834 -41.96 13.33 -42.30
C LYS A 834 -42.48 12.44 -43.44
N GLY A 835 -42.52 12.97 -44.66
CA GLY A 835 -42.85 12.21 -45.87
C GLY A 835 -41.78 11.21 -46.31
N VAL A 836 -40.51 11.44 -45.96
CA VAL A 836 -39.43 10.44 -46.13
C VAL A 836 -39.56 9.35 -45.08
N LEU A 837 -39.80 9.71 -43.80
CA LEU A 837 -39.98 8.74 -42.72
C LEU A 837 -41.10 7.74 -43.01
N LYS A 838 -42.24 8.22 -43.53
CA LYS A 838 -43.39 7.39 -43.94
C LYS A 838 -43.15 6.48 -45.15
N ARG A 839 -42.07 6.70 -45.90
CA ARG A 839 -41.70 5.87 -47.07
C ARG A 839 -40.67 4.80 -46.72
N VAL A 840 -39.86 5.06 -45.69
CA VAL A 840 -38.78 4.18 -45.23
C VAL A 840 -39.26 3.21 -44.15
N LEU A 841 -40.21 3.64 -43.31
CA LEU A 841 -41.03 2.77 -42.45
C LEU A 841 -42.17 2.17 -43.26
#